data_AF-A0A1H5PNT6-F1
#
_entry.id   AF-A0A1H5PNT6-F1
#
_cell.length_a   1.000
_cell.length_b   1.000
_cell.length_c   1.000
_cell.angle_alpha   90.00
_cell.angle_beta   90.00
_cell.angle_gamma   90.00
#
_symmetry.space_group_name_H-M   'P 1'
#
loop_
_entity.id
_entity.type
_entity.pdbx_description
1 polymer ?
#
loop_
_entity_poly.entity_id
_entity_poly.type
_entity_poly.pdbx_seq_one_letter_code
_entity_poly.pdbx_strand_id
1 'polypeptide(L)'
;MLVEPPPRATYRLQFQKDFTFEDAIAIVPYLAQLGVSHVYASPIHKARPGSLHGYDVVDHTEINPELGGEEAFRRLSDALKEHGLGLVLDIVPNHVGVGADNGWWLSVLEWGELSPHARAFDIDWDRLGANRKLVVPFLGNRYGVVLEKGELILSFDPEEGSFSVWHFEHRFPLCPLSYPIILDRALAASDEAVTFGDVLATSERLRVMGEESGADRRTAFPADVQLLKHELSRAVLASPALGQAMERAVSLINGAPGVPESFGTLHRLLEAQSYRLAHWRVAASDINYRRFFDINGLAGLRIEEPEVFEQVHATVFRLIREGRVNGLRIDHIDGLADPESYLRSLQSAVGPGFFILVEKILKPGEDLRPWPIAGTTGYDTLNLIDGVLLNSEAAPMFEQIYRQTTGVEGSYPSLLRRAKVDVLETSFVSELEALVSDLKRIADSERQTRDYTVIAIRGALREIIAGFPVYRSYIGDEEPLPEDRRLIEGAVTSAQKHSALPDRSVHEFIASALLDTKSDEAPGRPDPQLVRRFRRRFQQLTGPVMAKGLEDTLFYRYARLLALNEVGGDPGRYGVTPAAFHAANVRRVQHWPHAMIATATHDTKRGEDARARLSALSQRPEQWAKALRQWRTIVSPHLGTIDEVQAPDANDQFIMLQALLGSWPTELLDGESDAQAAVAFGARMEVFLVKALREAKIHTSWVNPSEAYEAAATDLMRRLTEPNSRFLCDFKPFARRLATQGMLTALARTVLKCTLPGVPDIYQGSEFWDLSLVDPDNRRPVDYVVRSQALEQDEPADRLLARWRSGHLKQRILARILSDRAAASALYAEGDYHPLDASGPKTCHVLAFRRSNGQETLIAAVCRLLGQVISADKLSPPRAFWGATTLPVPAGRWREVTTEREVATDGSGYPARKLFATLPIAVLRPVI
;
A
#
# COMPACT_ATOMS: atom_id res chain seq x y z
N MET A 1 -15.59 -13.21 -20.00
CA MET A 1 -15.87 -11.97 -20.76
C MET A 1 -16.61 -11.03 -19.82
N LEU A 2 -16.38 -9.72 -19.91
CA LEU A 2 -17.07 -8.72 -19.08
C LEU A 2 -18.53 -8.58 -19.54
N VAL A 3 -19.43 -8.21 -18.63
CA VAL A 3 -20.85 -7.97 -18.95
C VAL A 3 -21.09 -6.57 -19.50
N GLU A 4 -20.34 -5.59 -19.01
CA GLU A 4 -20.30 -4.23 -19.54
C GLU A 4 -18.96 -3.95 -20.24
N PRO A 5 -18.90 -2.98 -21.16
CA PRO A 5 -17.62 -2.52 -21.71
C PRO A 5 -16.66 -2.12 -20.58
N PRO A 6 -15.37 -2.51 -20.65
CA PRO A 6 -14.41 -2.11 -19.62
C PRO A 6 -14.25 -0.58 -19.58
N PRO A 7 -13.83 0.00 -18.44
CA PRO A 7 -13.42 1.38 -18.37
C PRO A 7 -12.41 1.72 -19.47
N ARG A 8 -12.58 2.86 -20.15
CA ARG A 8 -11.63 3.33 -21.17
C ARG A 8 -10.37 3.92 -20.55
N ALA A 9 -10.53 4.56 -19.40
CA ALA A 9 -9.51 5.14 -18.53
C ALA A 9 -10.11 5.44 -17.15
N THR A 10 -9.30 5.35 -16.10
CA THR A 10 -9.67 5.65 -14.70
C THR A 10 -8.91 6.86 -14.18
N TYR A 11 -9.54 7.63 -13.28
CA TYR A 11 -8.92 8.74 -12.56
C TYR A 11 -9.03 8.50 -11.04
N ARG A 12 -7.91 8.25 -10.36
CA ARG A 12 -7.90 7.97 -8.91
C ARG A 12 -8.08 9.25 -8.11
N LEU A 13 -9.11 9.30 -7.28
CA LEU A 13 -9.36 10.35 -6.29
C LEU A 13 -9.16 9.83 -4.86
N GLN A 14 -8.46 10.62 -4.04
CA GLN A 14 -8.24 10.39 -2.61
C GLN A 14 -9.21 11.25 -1.81
N PHE A 15 -10.26 10.62 -1.30
CA PHE A 15 -11.23 11.28 -0.44
C PHE A 15 -10.71 11.40 0.99
N GLN A 16 -10.87 12.60 1.56
CA GLN A 16 -10.55 12.93 2.94
C GLN A 16 -11.36 14.16 3.36
N LYS A 17 -11.28 14.56 4.64
CA LYS A 17 -11.99 15.74 5.15
C LYS A 17 -11.71 17.05 4.37
N ASP A 18 -10.54 17.19 3.76
CA ASP A 18 -10.15 18.38 2.99
C ASP A 18 -10.38 18.22 1.46
N PHE A 19 -10.94 17.09 1.04
CA PHE A 19 -11.38 16.80 -0.33
C PHE A 19 -12.52 15.77 -0.30
N THR A 20 -13.73 16.27 -0.11
CA THR A 20 -14.97 15.50 0.14
C THR A 20 -15.68 15.10 -1.16
N PHE A 21 -16.85 14.46 -1.06
CA PHE A 21 -17.68 14.19 -2.24
C PHE A 21 -18.19 15.46 -2.92
N GLU A 22 -18.44 16.54 -2.17
CA GLU A 22 -18.85 17.84 -2.73
C GLU A 22 -17.72 18.50 -3.51
N ASP A 23 -16.50 18.44 -3.01
CA ASP A 23 -15.31 18.94 -3.72
C ASP A 23 -15.08 18.15 -5.02
N ALA A 24 -15.33 16.84 -5.00
CA ALA A 24 -15.27 16.02 -6.20
C ALA A 24 -16.36 16.36 -7.22
N ILE A 25 -17.60 16.66 -6.79
CA ILE A 25 -18.67 17.12 -7.69
C ILE A 25 -18.22 18.34 -8.48
N ALA A 26 -17.56 19.30 -7.83
CA ALA A 26 -17.09 20.53 -8.47
C ALA A 26 -16.09 20.29 -9.61
N ILE A 27 -15.36 19.17 -9.61
CA ILE A 27 -14.37 18.84 -10.64
C ILE A 27 -14.87 17.82 -11.69
N VAL A 28 -16.07 17.26 -11.52
CA VAL A 28 -16.65 16.29 -12.49
C VAL A 28 -16.62 16.81 -13.93
N PRO A 29 -16.99 18.09 -14.24
CA PRO A 29 -16.91 18.61 -15.59
C PRO A 29 -15.49 18.58 -16.16
N TYR A 30 -14.49 18.91 -15.33
CA TYR A 30 -13.08 18.85 -15.70
C TYR A 30 -12.63 17.41 -16.03
N LEU A 31 -13.01 16.43 -15.21
CA LEU A 31 -12.68 15.02 -15.45
C LEU A 31 -13.29 14.51 -16.76
N ALA A 32 -14.54 14.87 -17.03
CA ALA A 32 -15.20 14.54 -18.29
C ALA A 32 -14.49 15.18 -19.50
N GLN A 33 -14.11 16.46 -19.39
CA GLN A 33 -13.36 17.17 -20.44
C GLN A 33 -11.96 16.58 -20.66
N LEU A 34 -11.30 16.11 -19.60
CA LEU A 34 -10.00 15.42 -19.70
C LEU A 34 -10.10 14.13 -20.54
N GLY A 35 -11.29 13.51 -20.58
CA GLY A 35 -11.60 12.35 -21.41
C GLY A 35 -11.50 11.01 -20.67
N VAL A 36 -11.43 11.01 -19.33
CA VAL A 36 -11.55 9.76 -18.57
C VAL A 36 -12.97 9.20 -18.65
N SER A 37 -13.15 7.93 -18.29
CA SER A 37 -14.46 7.28 -18.31
C SER A 37 -15.00 6.94 -16.94
N HIS A 38 -14.11 6.81 -15.95
CA HIS A 38 -14.46 6.35 -14.62
C HIS A 38 -13.64 7.11 -13.59
N VAL A 39 -14.29 7.53 -12.51
CA VAL A 39 -13.60 7.88 -11.27
C VAL A 39 -13.23 6.57 -10.57
N TYR A 40 -11.99 6.47 -10.13
CA TYR A 40 -11.53 5.42 -9.23
C TYR A 40 -11.47 6.02 -7.82
N ALA A 41 -12.47 5.73 -7.00
CA ALA A 41 -12.60 6.28 -5.65
C ALA A 41 -11.74 5.52 -4.64
N SER A 42 -11.10 6.23 -3.72
CA SER A 42 -10.61 5.64 -2.46
C SER A 42 -11.74 5.06 -1.60
N PRO A 43 -11.44 4.29 -0.54
CA PRO A 43 -12.47 3.73 0.33
C PRO A 43 -13.43 4.80 0.87
N ILE A 44 -14.73 4.48 0.89
CA ILE A 44 -15.81 5.42 1.28
C ILE A 44 -16.49 5.08 2.61
N HIS A 45 -16.25 3.88 3.14
CA HIS A 45 -16.85 3.47 4.41
C HIS A 45 -16.31 4.33 5.55
N LYS A 46 -17.07 4.42 6.64
CA LYS A 46 -16.65 5.10 7.85
C LYS A 46 -15.31 4.54 8.33
N ALA A 47 -14.32 5.40 8.34
CA ALA A 47 -12.99 5.11 8.83
C ALA A 47 -12.76 5.82 10.17
N ARG A 48 -11.59 5.64 10.76
CA ARG A 48 -11.26 6.35 11.99
C ARG A 48 -11.39 7.87 11.81
N PRO A 49 -11.83 8.61 12.83
CA PRO A 49 -11.92 10.07 12.76
C PRO A 49 -10.61 10.72 12.31
N GLY A 50 -10.70 11.64 11.34
CA GLY A 50 -9.54 12.33 10.76
C GLY A 50 -8.67 11.47 9.83
N SER A 51 -9.11 10.28 9.43
CA SER A 51 -8.40 9.45 8.46
C SER A 51 -8.20 10.21 7.13
N LEU A 52 -6.96 10.21 6.64
CA LEU A 52 -6.59 10.84 5.37
C LEU A 52 -6.67 9.88 4.17
N HIS A 53 -7.18 8.66 4.38
CA HIS A 53 -7.11 7.59 3.38
C HIS A 53 -8.25 6.56 3.36
N GLY A 54 -8.97 6.37 4.47
CA GLY A 54 -10.12 5.48 4.53
C GLY A 54 -9.84 3.97 4.68
N TYR A 55 -8.57 3.52 4.59
CA TYR A 55 -8.19 2.10 4.80
C TYR A 55 -8.40 1.55 6.21
N ASP A 56 -8.49 2.42 7.22
CA ASP A 56 -8.76 2.08 8.62
C ASP A 56 -10.27 2.11 8.91
N VAL A 57 -11.02 1.31 8.15
CA VAL A 57 -12.48 1.19 8.24
C VAL A 57 -12.90 0.76 9.64
N VAL A 58 -13.90 1.41 10.23
CA VAL A 58 -14.45 1.06 11.55
C VAL A 58 -15.91 0.62 11.48
N ASP A 59 -16.61 0.94 10.40
CA ASP A 59 -17.98 0.50 10.14
C ASP A 59 -18.25 0.35 8.64
N HIS A 60 -18.55 -0.88 8.20
CA HIS A 60 -18.87 -1.19 6.81
C HIS A 60 -20.34 -0.89 6.43
N THR A 61 -21.19 -0.56 7.42
CA THR A 61 -22.62 -0.26 7.21
C THR A 61 -22.88 1.22 6.91
N GLU A 62 -21.90 2.08 7.17
CA GLU A 62 -22.03 3.54 7.05
C GLU A 62 -21.00 4.11 6.05
N ILE A 63 -21.45 5.02 5.17
CA ILE A 63 -20.55 5.86 4.35
C ILE A 63 -20.02 7.00 5.22
N ASN A 64 -18.72 7.24 5.16
CA ASN A 64 -18.01 8.14 6.08
C ASN A 64 -18.66 9.54 6.17
N PRO A 65 -19.14 9.95 7.35
CA PRO A 65 -19.71 11.28 7.56
C PRO A 65 -18.73 12.44 7.27
N GLU A 66 -17.42 12.25 7.49
CA GLU A 66 -16.41 13.28 7.18
C GLU A 66 -16.25 13.54 5.68
N LEU A 67 -16.73 12.62 4.83
CA LEU A 67 -16.77 12.80 3.38
C LEU A 67 -18.10 13.40 2.88
N GLY A 68 -19.05 13.64 3.80
CA GLY A 68 -20.42 14.11 3.52
C GLY A 68 -21.50 13.04 3.64
N GLY A 69 -21.13 11.80 4.00
CA GLY A 69 -22.06 10.69 4.21
C GLY A 69 -22.76 10.19 2.94
N GLU A 70 -23.76 9.33 3.12
CA GLU A 70 -24.44 8.66 2.01
C GLU A 70 -25.14 9.61 1.04
N GLU A 71 -25.76 10.68 1.53
CA GLU A 71 -26.46 11.65 0.69
C GLU A 71 -25.51 12.39 -0.26
N ALA A 72 -24.32 12.79 0.22
CA ALA A 72 -23.30 13.41 -0.63
C ALA A 72 -22.72 12.42 -1.64
N PHE A 73 -22.52 11.15 -1.24
CA PHE A 73 -22.09 10.11 -2.17
C PHE A 73 -23.11 9.88 -3.30
N ARG A 74 -24.40 9.86 -2.98
CA ARG A 74 -25.47 9.73 -3.98
C ARG A 74 -25.43 10.89 -4.98
N ARG A 75 -25.28 12.14 -4.51
CA ARG A 75 -25.12 13.32 -5.37
C ARG A 75 -23.88 13.22 -6.27
N LEU A 76 -22.75 12.76 -5.74
CA LEU A 76 -21.54 12.54 -6.54
C LEU A 76 -21.79 11.49 -7.63
N SER A 77 -22.40 10.35 -7.28
CA SER A 77 -22.74 9.30 -8.24
C SER A 77 -23.68 9.81 -9.34
N ASP A 78 -24.66 10.64 -8.99
CA ASP A 78 -25.60 11.23 -9.95
C ASP A 78 -24.89 12.24 -10.87
N ALA A 79 -24.04 13.12 -10.32
CA ALA A 79 -23.23 14.07 -11.10
C ALA A 79 -22.28 13.37 -12.08
N LEU A 80 -21.65 12.27 -11.66
CA LEU A 80 -20.82 11.43 -12.53
C LEU A 80 -21.63 10.88 -13.71
N LYS A 81 -22.82 10.32 -13.43
CA LYS A 81 -23.72 9.79 -14.46
C LYS A 81 -24.18 10.86 -15.45
N GLU A 82 -24.53 12.05 -14.96
CA GLU A 82 -24.92 13.20 -15.80
C GLU A 82 -23.82 13.59 -16.81
N HIS A 83 -22.55 13.37 -16.45
CA HIS A 83 -21.39 13.63 -17.32
C HIS A 83 -20.87 12.38 -18.04
N GLY A 84 -21.61 11.27 -17.99
CA GLY A 84 -21.23 10.01 -18.65
C GLY A 84 -20.01 9.32 -18.05
N LEU A 85 -19.72 9.57 -16.77
CA LEU A 85 -18.65 8.93 -16.00
C LEU A 85 -19.21 7.82 -15.11
N GLY A 86 -18.49 6.70 -15.05
CA GLY A 86 -18.74 5.61 -14.10
C GLY A 86 -17.88 5.72 -12.84
N LEU A 87 -18.06 4.77 -11.92
CA LEU A 87 -17.34 4.73 -10.65
C LEU A 87 -16.75 3.33 -10.39
N VAL A 88 -15.43 3.26 -10.19
CA VAL A 88 -14.74 2.09 -9.64
C VAL A 88 -14.44 2.37 -8.17
N LEU A 89 -14.93 1.51 -7.28
CA LEU A 89 -14.82 1.71 -5.82
C LEU A 89 -13.72 0.83 -5.22
N ASP A 90 -12.83 1.43 -4.45
CA ASP A 90 -11.86 0.73 -3.62
C ASP A 90 -12.53 0.16 -2.34
N ILE A 91 -12.30 -1.11 -2.05
CA ILE A 91 -12.85 -1.80 -0.88
C ILE A 91 -11.77 -2.55 -0.09
N VAL A 92 -11.96 -2.64 1.23
CA VAL A 92 -10.96 -3.13 2.19
C VAL A 92 -11.51 -4.36 2.94
N PRO A 93 -11.37 -5.58 2.38
CA PRO A 93 -11.94 -6.78 3.01
C PRO A 93 -11.03 -7.43 4.05
N ASN A 94 -9.72 -7.12 4.03
CA ASN A 94 -8.74 -7.86 4.83
C ASN A 94 -8.74 -7.47 6.31
N HIS A 95 -9.07 -6.22 6.64
CA HIS A 95 -8.82 -5.65 7.95
C HIS A 95 -9.73 -4.44 8.25
N VAL A 96 -9.79 -4.06 9.53
CA VAL A 96 -10.51 -2.88 10.05
C VAL A 96 -9.62 -2.11 11.03
N GLY A 97 -9.86 -0.80 11.15
CA GLY A 97 -9.27 0.04 12.19
C GLY A 97 -9.77 -0.36 13.58
N VAL A 98 -8.88 -0.44 14.57
CA VAL A 98 -9.24 -0.72 15.97
C VAL A 98 -9.11 0.53 16.82
N GLY A 99 -10.12 0.78 17.67
CA GLY A 99 -10.22 1.99 18.47
C GLY A 99 -11.55 2.09 19.21
N ALA A 100 -11.79 3.24 19.85
CA ALA A 100 -13.03 3.56 20.57
C ALA A 100 -14.25 3.73 19.65
N ASP A 101 -13.99 3.79 18.35
CA ASP A 101 -14.89 4.06 17.25
C ASP A 101 -15.33 2.79 16.49
N ASN A 102 -14.77 1.62 16.83
CA ASN A 102 -15.12 0.34 16.21
C ASN A 102 -15.94 -0.54 17.18
N GLY A 103 -17.25 -0.65 16.90
CA GLY A 103 -18.18 -1.42 17.73
C GLY A 103 -17.88 -2.91 17.82
N TRP A 104 -17.41 -3.54 16.73
CA TRP A 104 -17.04 -4.96 16.73
C TRP A 104 -15.83 -5.20 17.64
N TRP A 105 -14.82 -4.32 17.55
CA TRP A 105 -13.63 -4.39 18.38
C TRP A 105 -13.94 -4.19 19.86
N LEU A 106 -14.74 -3.16 20.19
CA LEU A 106 -15.20 -2.91 21.56
C LEU A 106 -15.99 -4.10 22.13
N SER A 107 -16.84 -4.73 21.33
CA SER A 107 -17.56 -5.95 21.74
C SER A 107 -16.59 -7.10 22.06
N VAL A 108 -15.54 -7.29 21.27
CA VAL A 108 -14.52 -8.32 21.54
C VAL A 108 -13.67 -7.99 22.77
N LEU A 109 -13.36 -6.72 23.01
CA LEU A 109 -12.72 -6.30 24.27
C LEU A 109 -13.62 -6.60 25.47
N GLU A 110 -14.91 -6.28 25.38
CA GLU A 110 -15.85 -6.48 26.48
C GLU A 110 -16.07 -7.98 26.79
N TRP A 111 -16.29 -8.81 25.76
CA TRP A 111 -16.77 -10.19 25.93
C TRP A 111 -15.76 -11.28 25.59
N GLY A 112 -14.60 -10.94 25.00
CA GLY A 112 -13.62 -11.93 24.56
C GLY A 112 -14.21 -12.91 23.55
N GLU A 113 -13.93 -14.21 23.75
CA GLU A 113 -14.47 -15.31 22.94
C GLU A 113 -16.01 -15.39 22.93
N LEU A 114 -16.69 -14.80 23.93
CA LEU A 114 -18.16 -14.77 23.99
C LEU A 114 -18.77 -13.68 23.11
N SER A 115 -17.97 -12.76 22.57
CA SER A 115 -18.46 -11.70 21.70
C SER A 115 -19.10 -12.30 20.43
N PRO A 116 -20.26 -11.79 19.98
CA PRO A 116 -20.83 -12.19 18.69
C PRO A 116 -19.88 -11.89 17.52
N HIS A 117 -18.96 -10.93 17.70
CA HIS A 117 -17.98 -10.53 16.70
C HIS A 117 -16.62 -11.22 16.87
N ALA A 118 -16.42 -12.09 17.87
CA ALA A 118 -15.12 -12.74 18.11
C ALA A 118 -14.62 -13.52 16.88
N ARG A 119 -15.53 -14.19 16.17
CA ARG A 119 -15.22 -14.98 14.96
C ARG A 119 -14.85 -14.12 13.76
N ALA A 120 -15.21 -12.84 13.75
CA ALA A 120 -14.87 -11.93 12.66
C ALA A 120 -13.38 -11.59 12.62
N PHE A 121 -12.66 -11.70 13.75
CA PHE A 121 -11.23 -11.41 13.84
C PHE A 121 -10.38 -12.69 13.90
N ASP A 122 -9.18 -12.64 13.34
CA ASP A 122 -8.21 -13.74 13.42
C ASP A 122 -7.38 -13.63 14.70
N ILE A 123 -7.96 -14.12 15.81
CA ILE A 123 -7.36 -14.08 17.15
C ILE A 123 -6.88 -15.48 17.57
N ASP A 124 -5.64 -15.54 18.04
CA ASP A 124 -5.01 -16.71 18.66
C ASP A 124 -5.17 -16.66 20.19
N TRP A 125 -6.32 -17.14 20.67
CA TRP A 125 -6.64 -17.17 22.11
C TRP A 125 -5.70 -18.09 22.92
N ASP A 126 -5.20 -19.15 22.28
CA ASP A 126 -4.30 -20.14 22.89
C ASP A 126 -2.83 -19.71 22.89
N ARG A 127 -2.51 -18.52 22.39
CA ARG A 127 -1.13 -18.01 22.33
C ARG A 127 -0.51 -18.03 23.73
N LEU A 128 0.70 -18.57 23.83
CA LEU A 128 1.48 -18.54 25.07
C LEU A 128 1.66 -17.08 25.54
N GLY A 129 1.32 -16.81 26.81
CA GLY A 129 1.37 -15.47 27.39
C GLY A 129 0.11 -14.61 27.19
N ALA A 130 -0.82 -15.04 26.32
CA ALA A 130 -2.12 -14.38 26.16
C ALA A 130 -3.13 -14.82 27.24
N ASN A 131 -3.00 -16.05 27.78
CA ASN A 131 -3.87 -16.59 28.84
C ASN A 131 -5.38 -16.49 28.49
N ARG A 132 -5.75 -16.80 27.23
CA ARG A 132 -7.11 -16.62 26.68
C ARG A 132 -7.64 -15.20 26.74
N LYS A 133 -6.75 -14.21 26.76
CA LYS A 133 -7.09 -12.79 26.65
C LYS A 133 -6.62 -12.23 25.32
N LEU A 134 -7.31 -11.22 24.82
CA LEU A 134 -6.84 -10.39 23.73
C LEU A 134 -5.70 -9.48 24.23
N VAL A 135 -4.52 -9.54 23.62
CA VAL A 135 -3.40 -8.67 23.98
C VAL A 135 -3.55 -7.33 23.28
N VAL A 136 -3.58 -6.23 24.05
CA VAL A 136 -3.92 -4.87 23.60
C VAL A 136 -2.74 -3.94 23.85
N PRO A 137 -1.78 -3.85 22.91
CA PRO A 137 -0.52 -3.14 23.10
C PRO A 137 -0.63 -1.65 22.71
N PHE A 138 -1.41 -0.87 23.47
CA PHE A 138 -1.63 0.57 23.20
C PHE A 138 -1.14 1.49 24.34
N LEU A 139 -0.54 0.95 25.40
CA LEU A 139 0.01 1.77 26.48
C LEU A 139 1.31 2.43 26.03
N GLY A 140 1.51 3.71 26.38
CA GLY A 140 2.72 4.47 26.08
C GLY A 140 3.94 4.07 26.93
N ASN A 141 3.72 3.32 28.02
CA ASN A 141 4.76 2.80 28.90
C ASN A 141 4.36 1.41 29.45
N ARG A 142 5.21 0.82 30.31
CA ARG A 142 4.93 -0.44 31.01
C ARG A 142 3.66 -0.33 31.86
N TYR A 143 2.83 -1.37 31.84
CA TYR A 143 1.53 -1.44 32.52
C TYR A 143 1.56 -0.88 33.95
N GLY A 144 2.45 -1.38 34.82
CA GLY A 144 2.52 -0.94 36.22
C GLY A 144 2.84 0.55 36.37
N VAL A 145 3.70 1.10 35.50
CA VAL A 145 4.03 2.52 35.50
C VAL A 145 2.82 3.38 35.11
N VAL A 146 2.10 2.98 34.07
CA VAL A 146 0.89 3.70 33.60
C VAL A 146 -0.21 3.63 34.67
N LEU A 147 -0.40 2.45 35.27
CA LEU A 147 -1.36 2.25 36.36
C LEU A 147 -1.05 3.14 37.56
N GLU A 148 0.17 3.09 38.10
CA GLU A 148 0.57 3.81 39.32
C GLU A 148 0.64 5.33 39.15
N LYS A 149 0.74 5.81 37.90
CA LYS A 149 0.60 7.22 37.57
C LYS A 149 -0.86 7.70 37.51
N GLY A 150 -1.83 6.79 37.58
CA GLY A 150 -3.25 7.13 37.40
C GLY A 150 -3.63 7.49 35.96
N GLU A 151 -2.86 7.03 34.97
CA GLU A 151 -3.14 7.27 33.54
C GLU A 151 -4.25 6.34 33.00
N LEU A 152 -4.58 5.27 33.73
CA LEU A 152 -5.73 4.38 33.47
C LEU A 152 -6.92 4.82 34.31
N ILE A 153 -7.95 5.37 33.66
CA ILE A 153 -9.08 6.00 34.35
C ILE A 153 -10.36 5.19 34.10
N LEU A 154 -10.83 4.49 35.14
CA LEU A 154 -12.18 3.93 35.17
C LEU A 154 -13.21 5.06 35.15
N SER A 155 -14.24 4.88 34.34
CA SER A 155 -15.38 5.79 34.20
C SER A 155 -16.67 4.98 34.08
N PHE A 156 -17.78 5.59 34.49
CA PHE A 156 -19.14 5.10 34.27
C PHE A 156 -19.82 6.00 33.26
N ASP A 157 -20.42 5.41 32.23
CA ASP A 157 -21.29 6.09 31.29
C ASP A 157 -22.75 5.90 31.73
N PRO A 158 -23.43 6.96 32.22
CA PRO A 158 -24.80 6.85 32.69
C PRO A 158 -25.82 6.68 31.56
N GLU A 159 -25.51 7.08 30.33
CA GLU A 159 -26.40 6.91 29.19
C GLU A 159 -26.37 5.47 28.67
N GLU A 160 -25.18 4.85 28.63
CA GLU A 160 -25.03 3.45 28.24
C GLU A 160 -25.26 2.46 29.40
N GLY A 161 -25.16 2.92 30.65
CA GLY A 161 -25.15 2.05 31.83
C GLY A 161 -23.94 1.11 31.84
N SER A 162 -22.80 1.59 31.33
CA SER A 162 -21.61 0.79 31.09
C SER A 162 -20.37 1.37 31.79
N PHE A 163 -19.38 0.53 32.07
CA PHE A 163 -18.09 0.97 32.61
C PHE A 163 -16.99 0.77 31.57
N SER A 164 -16.07 1.73 31.49
CA SER A 164 -14.89 1.64 30.63
C SER A 164 -13.67 2.23 31.35
N VAL A 165 -12.51 1.64 31.08
CA VAL A 165 -11.20 2.23 31.43
C VAL A 165 -10.68 3.01 30.23
N TRP A 166 -10.26 4.24 30.46
CA TRP A 166 -9.68 5.12 29.45
C TRP A 166 -8.18 5.28 29.66
N HIS A 167 -7.45 5.35 28.55
CA HIS A 167 -6.06 5.77 28.51
C HIS A 167 -5.92 6.77 27.35
N PHE A 168 -5.94 8.06 27.69
CA PHE A 168 -6.09 9.13 26.70
C PHE A 168 -7.33 8.89 25.81
N GLU A 169 -7.17 8.78 24.49
CA GLU A 169 -8.25 8.52 23.53
C GLU A 169 -8.71 7.04 23.47
N HIS A 170 -7.98 6.12 24.09
CA HIS A 170 -8.30 4.69 24.02
C HIS A 170 -9.35 4.30 25.05
N ARG A 171 -10.47 3.73 24.58
CA ARG A 171 -11.57 3.18 25.38
C ARG A 171 -11.43 1.66 25.52
N PHE A 172 -11.45 1.16 26.75
CA PHE A 172 -11.43 -0.27 27.06
C PHE A 172 -12.68 -0.65 27.89
N PRO A 173 -13.74 -1.20 27.27
CA PRO A 173 -14.98 -1.53 27.97
C PRO A 173 -14.77 -2.69 28.94
N LEU A 174 -15.38 -2.59 30.12
CA LEU A 174 -15.33 -3.67 31.11
C LEU A 174 -16.39 -4.72 30.84
N CYS A 175 -16.00 -5.98 30.93
CA CYS A 175 -16.92 -7.12 30.95
C CYS A 175 -17.97 -6.92 32.06
N PRO A 176 -19.27 -6.90 31.73
CA PRO A 176 -20.32 -6.65 32.72
C PRO A 176 -20.37 -7.67 33.86
N LEU A 177 -19.86 -8.88 33.65
CA LEU A 177 -19.73 -9.89 34.71
C LEU A 177 -18.79 -9.44 35.84
N SER A 178 -17.96 -8.42 35.60
CA SER A 178 -17.09 -7.80 36.61
C SER A 178 -17.70 -6.56 37.30
N TYR A 179 -18.86 -6.07 36.85
CA TYR A 179 -19.53 -4.89 37.45
C TYR A 179 -19.86 -5.06 38.94
N PRO A 180 -20.20 -6.25 39.48
CA PRO A 180 -20.43 -6.41 40.92
C PRO A 180 -19.29 -5.86 41.80
N ILE A 181 -18.04 -5.93 41.34
CA ILE A 181 -16.88 -5.34 42.04
C ILE A 181 -17.06 -3.83 42.27
N ILE A 182 -17.67 -3.12 41.33
CA ILE A 182 -17.91 -1.68 41.37
C ILE A 182 -19.24 -1.38 42.07
N LEU A 183 -20.32 -2.06 41.65
CA LEU A 183 -21.67 -1.83 42.14
C LEU A 183 -21.78 -2.05 43.66
N ASP A 184 -21.15 -3.10 44.19
CA ASP A 184 -21.19 -3.40 45.63
C ASP A 184 -20.51 -2.28 46.45
N ARG A 185 -19.47 -1.63 45.89
CA ARG A 185 -18.81 -0.47 46.52
C ARG A 185 -19.67 0.77 46.46
N ALA A 186 -20.37 1.00 45.34
CA ALA A 186 -21.31 2.11 45.22
C ALA A 186 -22.47 1.96 46.23
N LEU A 187 -22.99 0.74 46.39
CA LEU A 187 -24.00 0.41 47.39
C LEU A 187 -23.48 0.62 48.82
N ALA A 188 -22.24 0.22 49.12
CA ALA A 188 -21.64 0.40 50.44
C ALA A 188 -21.25 1.86 50.76
N ALA A 189 -21.00 2.69 49.74
CA ALA A 189 -20.65 4.11 49.88
C ALA A 189 -21.87 5.05 49.91
N SER A 190 -23.08 4.49 50.06
CA SER A 190 -24.33 5.24 50.15
C SER A 190 -24.87 5.26 51.58
N ASP A 191 -25.11 6.46 52.11
CA ASP A 191 -25.63 6.67 53.47
C ASP A 191 -27.17 6.64 53.55
N GLU A 192 -27.86 6.54 52.40
CA GLU A 192 -29.31 6.51 52.33
C GLU A 192 -29.84 5.09 52.12
N ALA A 193 -30.64 4.58 53.06
CA ALA A 193 -31.39 3.32 52.95
C ALA A 193 -32.50 3.34 51.88
N VAL A 194 -32.47 4.30 50.95
CA VAL A 194 -33.51 4.56 49.96
C VAL A 194 -33.24 3.72 48.71
N THR A 195 -33.77 2.50 48.71
CA THR A 195 -34.15 1.68 47.53
C THR A 195 -33.19 1.68 46.33
N PHE A 196 -31.96 1.17 46.53
CA PHE A 196 -31.10 0.70 45.42
C PHE A 196 -31.45 -0.72 44.95
N GLY A 197 -32.73 -1.11 45.01
CA GLY A 197 -33.19 -2.46 44.72
C GLY A 197 -32.82 -2.91 43.30
N ASP A 198 -32.93 -1.99 42.34
CA ASP A 198 -32.61 -2.28 40.94
C ASP A 198 -31.11 -2.52 40.74
N VAL A 199 -30.24 -1.69 41.34
CA VAL A 199 -28.77 -1.86 41.25
C VAL A 199 -28.31 -3.14 41.95
N LEU A 200 -28.86 -3.43 43.13
CA LEU A 200 -28.59 -4.68 43.84
C LEU A 200 -29.07 -5.89 43.02
N ALA A 201 -30.26 -5.84 42.44
CA ALA A 201 -30.77 -6.89 41.57
C ALA A 201 -29.90 -7.08 40.32
N THR A 202 -29.44 -6.00 39.69
CA THR A 202 -28.48 -6.06 38.58
C THR A 202 -27.16 -6.70 39.02
N SER A 203 -26.58 -6.27 40.15
CA SER A 203 -25.34 -6.85 40.71
C SER A 203 -25.47 -8.36 40.94
N GLU A 204 -26.55 -8.79 41.59
CA GLU A 204 -26.79 -10.20 41.89
C GLU A 204 -27.06 -11.04 40.62
N ARG A 205 -27.81 -10.52 39.66
CA ARG A 205 -28.01 -11.21 38.36
C ARG A 205 -26.68 -11.40 37.62
N LEU A 206 -25.84 -10.37 37.57
CA LEU A 206 -24.52 -10.45 36.92
C LEU A 206 -23.59 -11.44 37.64
N ARG A 207 -23.67 -11.52 38.97
CA ARG A 207 -22.93 -12.52 39.77
C ARG A 207 -23.35 -13.94 39.41
N VAL A 208 -24.66 -14.22 39.38
CA VAL A 208 -25.22 -15.53 38.99
C VAL A 208 -24.81 -15.89 37.56
N MET A 209 -24.86 -14.93 36.63
CA MET A 209 -24.38 -15.14 35.26
C MET A 209 -22.88 -15.48 35.21
N GLY A 210 -22.06 -14.85 36.07
CA GLY A 210 -20.62 -15.14 36.16
C GLY A 210 -20.28 -16.54 36.64
N GLU A 211 -21.15 -17.15 37.46
CA GLU A 211 -21.01 -18.51 38.00
C GLU A 211 -21.46 -19.61 37.02
N GLU A 212 -22.20 -19.23 35.97
CA GLU A 212 -22.68 -20.18 34.96
C GLU A 212 -21.53 -20.80 34.17
N SER A 213 -21.55 -22.12 34.02
CA SER A 213 -20.51 -22.91 33.35
C SER A 213 -20.95 -23.50 32.01
N GLY A 214 -22.25 -23.52 31.71
CA GLY A 214 -22.81 -24.05 30.47
C GLY A 214 -22.43 -23.19 29.25
N ALA A 215 -21.62 -23.72 28.35
CA ALA A 215 -21.13 -23.00 27.16
C ALA A 215 -22.28 -22.42 26.31
N ASP A 216 -23.32 -23.22 26.04
CA ASP A 216 -24.46 -22.79 25.22
C ASP A 216 -25.21 -21.61 25.85
N ARG A 217 -25.38 -21.61 27.18
CA ARG A 217 -26.08 -20.53 27.89
C ARG A 217 -25.28 -19.22 27.86
N ARG A 218 -23.94 -19.33 27.93
CA ARG A 218 -23.01 -18.19 27.96
C ARG A 218 -22.96 -17.42 26.64
N THR A 219 -23.28 -18.06 25.50
CA THR A 219 -23.31 -17.37 24.20
C THR A 219 -24.41 -16.31 24.10
N ALA A 220 -25.49 -16.43 24.88
CA ALA A 220 -26.57 -15.45 24.94
C ALA A 220 -26.29 -14.27 25.89
N PHE A 221 -25.21 -14.32 26.68
CA PHE A 221 -24.90 -13.29 27.68
C PHE A 221 -24.73 -11.88 27.11
N PRO A 222 -24.01 -11.67 25.99
CA PRO A 222 -23.86 -10.33 25.44
C PRO A 222 -25.19 -9.65 25.13
N ALA A 223 -26.20 -10.40 24.69
CA ALA A 223 -27.54 -9.90 24.41
C ALA A 223 -28.35 -9.67 25.70
N ASP A 224 -28.38 -10.66 26.60
CA ASP A 224 -29.15 -10.59 27.86
C ASP A 224 -28.69 -9.40 28.74
N VAL A 225 -27.39 -9.15 28.78
CA VAL A 225 -26.80 -8.08 29.60
C VAL A 225 -27.10 -6.68 29.07
N GLN A 226 -27.47 -6.51 27.79
CA GLN A 226 -27.89 -5.19 27.31
C GLN A 226 -29.12 -4.67 28.07
N LEU A 227 -30.05 -5.57 28.44
CA LEU A 227 -31.20 -5.20 29.26
C LEU A 227 -30.76 -4.75 30.66
N LEU A 228 -29.79 -5.45 31.27
CA LEU A 228 -29.26 -5.10 32.59
C LEU A 228 -28.50 -3.76 32.58
N LYS A 229 -27.74 -3.46 31.52
CA LYS A 229 -27.10 -2.15 31.33
C LYS A 229 -28.14 -1.03 31.20
N HIS A 230 -29.21 -1.26 30.44
CA HIS A 230 -30.29 -0.29 30.31
C HIS A 230 -31.07 -0.09 31.63
N GLU A 231 -31.29 -1.17 32.40
CA GLU A 231 -31.82 -1.07 33.77
C GLU A 231 -30.92 -0.21 34.67
N LEU A 232 -29.60 -0.46 34.64
CA LEU A 232 -28.62 0.30 35.40
C LEU A 232 -28.57 1.78 35.00
N SER A 233 -28.55 2.08 33.70
CA SER A 233 -28.61 3.44 33.16
C SER A 233 -29.84 4.19 33.68
N ARG A 234 -31.03 3.59 33.54
CA ARG A 234 -32.27 4.20 34.02
C ARG A 234 -32.26 4.44 35.53
N ALA A 235 -31.76 3.48 36.31
CA ALA A 235 -31.68 3.61 37.76
C ALA A 235 -30.75 4.77 38.18
N VAL A 236 -29.58 4.89 37.56
CA VAL A 236 -28.61 5.96 37.87
C VAL A 236 -29.12 7.33 37.41
N LEU A 237 -29.67 7.44 36.19
CA LEU A 237 -30.22 8.70 35.67
C LEU A 237 -31.44 9.18 36.47
N ALA A 238 -32.21 8.26 37.05
CA ALA A 238 -33.37 8.61 37.89
C ALA A 238 -32.98 9.05 39.33
N SER A 239 -31.75 8.79 39.79
CA SER A 239 -31.33 9.04 41.16
C SER A 239 -29.96 9.74 41.25
N PRO A 240 -29.92 11.07 41.49
CA PRO A 240 -28.67 11.81 41.68
C PRO A 240 -27.81 11.27 42.83
N ALA A 241 -28.44 10.75 43.89
CA ALA A 241 -27.72 10.14 45.01
C ALA A 241 -26.95 8.87 44.58
N LEU A 242 -27.58 8.04 43.72
CA LEU A 242 -26.93 6.87 43.13
C LEU A 242 -25.79 7.26 42.20
N GLY A 243 -25.98 8.29 41.38
CA GLY A 243 -24.92 8.86 40.53
C GLY A 243 -23.70 9.26 41.35
N GLN A 244 -23.89 10.01 42.45
CA GLN A 244 -22.79 10.40 43.33
C GLN A 244 -22.12 9.22 44.04
N ALA A 245 -22.90 8.22 44.47
CA ALA A 245 -22.35 7.00 45.06
C ALA A 245 -21.49 6.22 44.05
N MET A 246 -21.92 6.16 42.79
CA MET A 246 -21.17 5.57 41.69
C MET A 246 -19.86 6.31 41.44
N GLU A 247 -19.91 7.64 41.34
CA GLU A 247 -18.72 8.49 41.16
C GLU A 247 -17.70 8.30 42.29
N ARG A 248 -18.17 8.23 43.56
CA ARG A 248 -17.30 7.94 44.71
C ARG A 248 -16.64 6.57 44.61
N ALA A 249 -17.41 5.53 44.24
CA ALA A 249 -16.88 4.18 44.06
C ALA A 249 -15.83 4.13 42.94
N VAL A 250 -16.12 4.75 41.79
CA VAL A 250 -15.17 4.86 40.66
C VAL A 250 -13.90 5.61 41.06
N SER A 251 -14.04 6.75 41.75
CA SER A 251 -12.89 7.54 42.23
C SER A 251 -11.99 6.76 43.19
N LEU A 252 -12.58 6.00 44.13
CA LEU A 252 -11.83 5.13 45.04
C LEU A 252 -11.09 4.00 44.31
N ILE A 253 -11.70 3.43 43.27
CA ILE A 253 -11.09 2.35 42.48
C ILE A 253 -9.92 2.88 41.64
N ASN A 254 -10.02 4.10 41.10
CA ASN A 254 -8.98 4.73 40.30
C ASN A 254 -7.65 4.93 41.05
N GLY A 255 -7.66 4.87 42.37
CA GLY A 255 -6.45 5.01 43.19
C GLY A 255 -5.92 6.45 43.24
N ALA A 256 -4.78 6.61 43.90
CA ALA A 256 -4.12 7.89 44.12
C ALA A 256 -2.63 7.79 43.69
N PRO A 257 -2.18 8.61 42.72
CA PRO A 257 -0.78 8.64 42.32
C PRO A 257 0.15 8.87 43.51
N GLY A 258 1.24 8.09 43.57
CA GLY A 258 2.18 8.10 44.70
C GLY A 258 1.82 7.15 45.85
N VAL A 259 0.68 6.45 45.79
CA VAL A 259 0.28 5.39 46.73
C VAL A 259 -0.01 4.09 45.94
N PRO A 260 1.01 3.28 45.60
CA PRO A 260 0.85 2.10 44.75
C PRO A 260 -0.25 1.12 45.20
N GLU A 261 -0.41 0.92 46.51
CA GLU A 261 -1.40 0.00 47.09
C GLU A 261 -2.84 0.41 46.79
N SER A 262 -3.08 1.70 46.52
CA SER A 262 -4.42 2.23 46.20
C SER A 262 -4.97 1.71 44.87
N PHE A 263 -4.11 1.32 43.93
CA PHE A 263 -4.49 0.81 42.61
C PHE A 263 -4.88 -0.68 42.61
N GLY A 264 -4.77 -1.38 43.75
CA GLY A 264 -4.99 -2.82 43.82
C GLY A 264 -6.38 -3.29 43.37
N THR A 265 -7.41 -2.46 43.54
CA THR A 265 -8.77 -2.81 43.05
C THR A 265 -8.87 -2.64 41.53
N LEU A 266 -8.39 -1.53 40.97
CA LEU A 266 -8.36 -1.34 39.52
C LEU A 266 -7.49 -2.40 38.84
N HIS A 267 -6.36 -2.79 39.43
CA HIS A 267 -5.54 -3.88 38.92
C HIS A 267 -6.31 -5.20 38.83
N ARG A 268 -6.98 -5.62 39.92
CA ARG A 268 -7.81 -6.84 39.91
C ARG A 268 -8.95 -6.77 38.90
N LEU A 269 -9.56 -5.60 38.73
CA LEU A 269 -10.59 -5.38 37.74
C LEU A 269 -10.04 -5.57 36.33
N LEU A 270 -8.90 -4.95 36.00
CA LEU A 270 -8.21 -5.11 34.71
C LEU A 270 -7.77 -6.57 34.47
N GLU A 271 -7.32 -7.27 35.50
CA GLU A 271 -6.97 -8.70 35.40
C GLU A 271 -8.19 -9.62 35.22
N ALA A 272 -9.40 -9.17 35.52
CA ALA A 272 -10.61 -9.94 35.26
C ALA A 272 -11.13 -9.78 33.82
N GLN A 273 -10.56 -8.88 33.02
CA GLN A 273 -11.06 -8.58 31.68
C GLN A 273 -10.64 -9.60 30.64
N SER A 274 -11.39 -9.64 29.54
CA SER A 274 -11.14 -10.46 28.36
C SER A 274 -9.92 -9.98 27.54
N TYR A 275 -9.30 -8.87 27.95
CA TYR A 275 -8.10 -8.31 27.35
C TYR A 275 -7.00 -8.08 28.38
N ARG A 276 -5.76 -8.00 27.88
CA ARG A 276 -4.56 -7.63 28.63
C ARG A 276 -3.95 -6.37 28.02
N LEU A 277 -4.00 -5.27 28.77
CA LEU A 277 -3.34 -4.03 28.37
C LEU A 277 -1.82 -4.17 28.46
N ALA A 278 -1.11 -3.74 27.42
CA ALA A 278 0.34 -3.87 27.36
C ALA A 278 1.01 -2.65 26.72
N HIS A 279 2.31 -2.50 26.98
CA HIS A 279 3.14 -1.48 26.36
C HIS A 279 3.23 -1.72 24.85
N TRP A 280 3.09 -0.69 24.02
CA TRP A 280 3.06 -0.84 22.56
C TRP A 280 4.26 -1.61 21.97
N ARG A 281 5.44 -1.52 22.61
CA ARG A 281 6.64 -2.24 22.16
C ARG A 281 6.55 -3.76 22.28
N VAL A 282 5.67 -4.31 23.12
CA VAL A 282 5.49 -5.78 23.20
C VAL A 282 4.65 -6.32 22.04
N ALA A 283 4.05 -5.46 21.21
CA ALA A 283 3.25 -5.90 20.07
C ALA A 283 4.04 -6.80 19.12
N ALA A 284 5.34 -6.54 18.94
CA ALA A 284 6.18 -7.38 18.09
C ALA A 284 6.22 -8.84 18.56
N SER A 285 6.17 -9.13 19.88
CA SER A 285 6.35 -10.48 20.44
C SER A 285 5.08 -11.14 20.99
N ASP A 286 4.13 -10.35 21.50
CA ASP A 286 3.01 -10.83 22.31
C ASP A 286 1.64 -10.64 21.66
N ILE A 287 1.55 -9.92 20.53
CA ILE A 287 0.25 -9.66 19.91
C ILE A 287 -0.38 -10.97 19.42
N ASN A 288 -1.66 -11.18 19.73
CA ASN A 288 -2.32 -12.44 19.44
C ASN A 288 -3.47 -12.31 18.45
N TYR A 289 -3.51 -11.25 17.66
CA TYR A 289 -4.41 -11.13 16.52
C TYR A 289 -3.60 -10.82 15.26
N ARG A 290 -4.07 -11.29 14.11
CA ARG A 290 -3.45 -10.96 12.82
C ARG A 290 -3.63 -9.47 12.55
N ARG A 291 -2.56 -8.82 12.10
CA ARG A 291 -2.55 -7.40 11.72
C ARG A 291 -2.47 -7.22 10.20
N PHE A 292 -2.77 -6.02 9.72
CA PHE A 292 -2.26 -5.56 8.42
C PHE A 292 -0.80 -5.14 8.58
N PHE A 293 0.12 -5.92 8.00
CA PHE A 293 1.57 -5.79 8.22
C PHE A 293 1.90 -5.72 9.72
N ASP A 294 2.67 -4.72 10.15
CA ASP A 294 3.09 -4.46 11.52
C ASP A 294 2.29 -3.32 12.19
N ILE A 295 1.13 -2.96 11.63
CA ILE A 295 0.29 -1.86 12.12
C ILE A 295 -0.70 -2.38 13.17
N ASN A 296 -0.41 -2.11 14.45
CA ASN A 296 -1.26 -2.54 15.57
C ASN A 296 -2.69 -1.98 15.52
N GLY A 297 -2.88 -0.81 14.89
CA GLY A 297 -4.18 -0.17 14.73
C GLY A 297 -5.10 -0.82 13.70
N LEU A 298 -4.66 -1.88 13.00
CA LEU A 298 -5.43 -2.55 11.94
C LEU A 298 -5.53 -4.06 12.20
N ALA A 299 -6.71 -4.54 12.62
CA ALA A 299 -6.95 -5.94 12.92
C ALA A 299 -7.51 -6.71 11.70
N GLY A 300 -6.96 -7.88 11.44
CA GLY A 300 -7.32 -8.74 10.31
C GLY A 300 -8.67 -9.41 10.49
N LEU A 301 -9.52 -9.30 9.47
CA LEU A 301 -10.82 -9.94 9.38
C LEU A 301 -10.73 -11.35 8.78
N ARG A 302 -11.59 -12.24 9.26
CA ARG A 302 -11.80 -13.58 8.71
C ARG A 302 -12.88 -13.53 7.63
N ILE A 303 -12.58 -12.87 6.52
CA ILE A 303 -13.53 -12.67 5.42
C ILE A 303 -13.94 -13.99 4.73
N GLU A 304 -13.21 -15.08 4.99
CA GLU A 304 -13.61 -16.42 4.57
C GLU A 304 -14.88 -16.94 5.27
N GLU A 305 -15.28 -16.34 6.39
CA GLU A 305 -16.52 -16.66 7.09
C GLU A 305 -17.72 -16.01 6.36
N PRO A 306 -18.75 -16.79 5.94
CA PRO A 306 -19.86 -16.26 5.14
C PRO A 306 -20.59 -15.07 5.78
N GLU A 307 -20.86 -15.13 7.09
CA GLU A 307 -21.55 -14.04 7.81
C GLU A 307 -20.72 -12.75 7.82
N VAL A 308 -19.39 -12.86 7.93
CA VAL A 308 -18.48 -11.72 7.90
C VAL A 308 -18.43 -11.13 6.49
N PHE A 309 -18.33 -12.00 5.47
CA PHE A 309 -18.37 -11.58 4.06
C PHE A 309 -19.64 -10.78 3.74
N GLU A 310 -20.81 -11.29 4.13
CA GLU A 310 -22.10 -10.64 3.90
C GLU A 310 -22.20 -9.27 4.58
N GLN A 311 -21.80 -9.18 5.86
CA GLN A 311 -21.87 -7.92 6.62
C GLN A 311 -20.91 -6.86 6.07
N VAL A 312 -19.67 -7.25 5.77
CA VAL A 312 -18.63 -6.33 5.24
C VAL A 312 -19.00 -5.78 3.85
N HIS A 313 -19.72 -6.55 3.04
CA HIS A 313 -20.05 -6.16 1.66
C HIS A 313 -21.47 -5.63 1.47
N ALA A 314 -22.32 -5.65 2.49
CA ALA A 314 -23.74 -5.30 2.37
C ALA A 314 -23.97 -3.92 1.71
N THR A 315 -23.26 -2.89 2.17
CA THR A 315 -23.34 -1.52 1.61
C THR A 315 -22.88 -1.50 0.17
N VAL A 316 -21.74 -2.13 -0.13
CA VAL A 316 -21.17 -2.19 -1.49
C VAL A 316 -22.14 -2.86 -2.47
N PHE A 317 -22.70 -4.03 -2.10
CA PHE A 317 -23.65 -4.75 -2.93
C PHE A 317 -24.95 -3.97 -3.14
N ARG A 318 -25.40 -3.22 -2.14
CA ARG A 318 -26.53 -2.30 -2.31
C ARG A 318 -26.20 -1.21 -3.34
N LEU A 319 -25.05 -0.54 -3.23
CA LEU A 319 -24.66 0.52 -4.16
C LEU A 319 -24.48 0.02 -5.60
N ILE A 320 -23.96 -1.20 -5.78
CA ILE A 320 -23.87 -1.86 -7.10
C ILE A 320 -25.27 -2.13 -7.66
N ARG A 321 -26.18 -2.71 -6.88
CA ARG A 321 -27.58 -2.97 -7.31
C ARG A 321 -28.34 -1.69 -7.65
N GLU A 322 -28.05 -0.59 -6.97
CA GLU A 322 -28.58 0.75 -7.29
C GLU A 322 -27.90 1.39 -8.53
N GLY A 323 -26.95 0.68 -9.17
CA GLY A 323 -26.23 1.15 -10.35
C GLY A 323 -25.32 2.35 -10.06
N ARG A 324 -24.83 2.52 -8.82
CA ARG A 324 -23.98 3.64 -8.40
C ARG A 324 -22.48 3.34 -8.50
N VAL A 325 -22.12 2.06 -8.54
CA VAL A 325 -20.76 1.54 -8.65
C VAL A 325 -20.70 0.58 -9.84
N ASN A 326 -19.72 0.78 -10.73
CA ASN A 326 -19.54 0.03 -11.98
C ASN A 326 -18.34 -0.93 -11.95
N GLY A 327 -17.49 -0.82 -10.94
CA GLY A 327 -16.35 -1.71 -10.75
C GLY A 327 -15.83 -1.68 -9.32
N LEU A 328 -15.03 -2.68 -8.96
CA LEU A 328 -14.38 -2.77 -7.66
C LEU A 328 -12.86 -2.86 -7.82
N ARG A 329 -12.12 -2.22 -6.91
CA ARG A 329 -10.71 -2.52 -6.65
C ARG A 329 -10.62 -3.12 -5.24
N ILE A 330 -9.98 -4.28 -5.14
CA ILE A 330 -9.80 -5.01 -3.88
C ILE A 330 -8.44 -4.66 -3.30
N ASP A 331 -8.44 -4.07 -2.12
CA ASP A 331 -7.24 -3.82 -1.32
C ASP A 331 -6.63 -5.12 -0.80
N HIS A 332 -5.29 -5.22 -0.88
CA HIS A 332 -4.49 -6.23 -0.21
C HIS A 332 -5.04 -7.68 -0.31
N ILE A 333 -5.33 -8.15 -1.53
CA ILE A 333 -5.89 -9.49 -1.76
C ILE A 333 -5.01 -10.61 -1.16
N ASP A 334 -3.69 -10.39 -1.14
CA ASP A 334 -2.70 -11.33 -0.62
C ASP A 334 -2.73 -11.47 0.91
N GLY A 335 -3.51 -10.66 1.64
CA GLY A 335 -3.76 -10.84 3.08
C GLY A 335 -4.86 -11.85 3.41
N LEU A 336 -5.71 -12.20 2.44
CA LEU A 336 -6.86 -13.07 2.67
C LEU A 336 -6.45 -14.53 2.89
N ALA A 337 -7.29 -15.27 3.62
CA ALA A 337 -7.10 -16.69 3.86
C ALA A 337 -7.15 -17.49 2.54
N ASP A 338 -8.21 -17.27 1.76
CA ASP A 338 -8.47 -17.89 0.46
C ASP A 338 -8.91 -16.82 -0.56
N PRO A 339 -7.95 -16.18 -1.25
CA PRO A 339 -8.23 -15.17 -2.27
C PRO A 339 -9.15 -15.65 -3.40
N GLU A 340 -8.99 -16.90 -3.84
CA GLU A 340 -9.72 -17.42 -4.99
C GLU A 340 -11.20 -17.63 -4.64
N SER A 341 -11.46 -18.30 -3.51
CA SER A 341 -12.83 -18.50 -3.02
C SER A 341 -13.53 -17.16 -2.74
N TYR A 342 -12.80 -16.20 -2.14
CA TYR A 342 -13.31 -14.83 -1.94
C TYR A 342 -13.72 -14.17 -3.27
N LEU A 343 -12.85 -14.19 -4.30
CA LEU A 343 -13.14 -13.57 -5.59
C LEU A 343 -14.29 -14.27 -6.34
N ARG A 344 -14.40 -15.60 -6.23
CA ARG A 344 -15.54 -16.34 -6.80
C ARG A 344 -16.85 -15.98 -6.11
N SER A 345 -16.84 -15.86 -4.78
CA SER A 345 -18.00 -15.45 -3.98
C SER A 345 -18.41 -14.01 -4.31
N LEU A 346 -17.43 -13.11 -4.40
CA LEU A 346 -17.63 -11.72 -4.78
C LEU A 346 -18.25 -11.62 -6.19
N GLN A 347 -17.67 -12.31 -7.18
CA GLN A 347 -18.17 -12.32 -8.54
C GLN A 347 -19.60 -12.89 -8.63
N SER A 348 -19.90 -13.91 -7.83
CA SER A 348 -21.24 -14.50 -7.77
C SER A 348 -22.27 -13.52 -7.20
N ALA A 349 -21.87 -12.71 -6.22
CA ALA A 349 -22.74 -11.72 -5.58
C ALA A 349 -23.01 -10.49 -6.47
N VAL A 350 -22.01 -10.01 -7.21
CA VAL A 350 -22.14 -8.81 -8.07
C VAL A 350 -22.56 -9.13 -9.51
N GLY A 351 -22.53 -10.41 -9.88
CA GLY A 351 -22.85 -10.90 -11.22
C GLY A 351 -21.58 -11.21 -12.04
N PRO A 352 -21.57 -12.29 -12.84
CA PRO A 352 -20.41 -12.70 -13.63
C PRO A 352 -19.96 -11.61 -14.60
N GLY A 353 -18.66 -11.40 -14.78
CA GLY A 353 -18.13 -10.39 -15.71
C GLY A 353 -18.21 -8.93 -15.23
N PHE A 354 -18.61 -8.67 -13.98
CA PHE A 354 -18.44 -7.37 -13.34
C PHE A 354 -16.95 -6.98 -13.27
N PHE A 355 -16.63 -5.70 -13.43
CA PHE A 355 -15.25 -5.24 -13.50
C PHE A 355 -14.60 -5.22 -12.11
N ILE A 356 -13.78 -6.22 -11.81
CA ILE A 356 -13.06 -6.36 -10.53
C ILE A 356 -11.55 -6.32 -10.79
N LEU A 357 -10.84 -5.50 -10.02
CA LEU A 357 -9.39 -5.43 -10.02
C LEU A 357 -8.87 -5.81 -8.64
N VAL A 358 -7.68 -6.40 -8.59
CA VAL A 358 -7.01 -6.71 -7.32
C VAL A 358 -5.72 -5.91 -7.20
N GLU A 359 -5.48 -5.34 -6.04
CA GLU A 359 -4.14 -4.94 -5.68
C GLU A 359 -3.33 -6.21 -5.36
N LYS A 360 -2.48 -6.60 -6.32
CA LYS A 360 -1.57 -7.73 -6.18
C LYS A 360 -0.23 -7.40 -6.82
N ILE A 361 0.84 -7.64 -6.08
CA ILE A 361 2.19 -7.39 -6.57
C ILE A 361 2.76 -8.65 -7.21
N LEU A 362 3.14 -8.56 -8.48
CA LEU A 362 3.78 -9.66 -9.23
C LEU A 362 5.28 -9.45 -9.28
N LYS A 363 6.05 -10.45 -8.86
CA LYS A 363 7.50 -10.46 -9.07
C LYS A 363 7.82 -10.78 -10.53
N PRO A 364 8.97 -10.31 -11.06
CA PRO A 364 9.34 -10.58 -12.45
C PRO A 364 9.41 -12.08 -12.79
N GLY A 365 8.50 -12.55 -13.64
CA GLY A 365 8.35 -13.96 -14.03
C GLY A 365 7.26 -14.72 -13.27
N GLU A 366 6.54 -14.05 -12.37
CA GLU A 366 5.31 -14.55 -11.75
C GLU A 366 4.10 -14.23 -12.65
N ASP A 367 3.22 -15.21 -12.84
CA ASP A 367 1.96 -15.02 -13.54
C ASP A 367 0.82 -14.84 -12.52
N LEU A 368 -0.13 -13.96 -12.83
CA LEU A 368 -1.36 -13.82 -12.05
C LEU A 368 -2.21 -15.09 -12.22
N ARG A 369 -2.76 -15.60 -11.12
CA ARG A 369 -3.70 -16.72 -11.15
C ARG A 369 -4.93 -16.37 -12.00
N PRO A 370 -5.55 -17.34 -12.69
CA PRO A 370 -6.70 -17.10 -13.58
C PRO A 370 -8.00 -16.89 -12.78
N TRP A 371 -7.97 -15.95 -11.83
CA TRP A 371 -9.11 -15.55 -11.01
C TRP A 371 -10.18 -14.85 -11.87
N PRO A 372 -11.46 -14.86 -11.44
CA PRO A 372 -12.55 -14.23 -12.17
C PRO A 372 -12.51 -12.69 -12.00
N ILE A 373 -11.48 -12.04 -12.53
CA ILE A 373 -11.22 -10.60 -12.39
C ILE A 373 -10.73 -10.01 -13.72
N ALA A 374 -10.72 -8.68 -13.82
CA ALA A 374 -10.14 -7.96 -14.96
C ALA A 374 -8.61 -7.91 -14.92
N GLY A 375 -8.00 -8.04 -13.74
CA GLY A 375 -6.56 -8.14 -13.54
C GLY A 375 -6.05 -7.35 -12.33
N THR A 376 -4.78 -6.94 -12.37
CA THR A 376 -4.14 -6.16 -11.30
C THR A 376 -4.43 -4.65 -11.42
N THR A 377 -4.07 -3.90 -10.38
CA THR A 377 -3.99 -2.43 -10.40
C THR A 377 -2.80 -1.87 -11.20
N GLY A 378 -1.92 -2.71 -11.77
CA GLY A 378 -0.99 -2.30 -12.81
C GLY A 378 0.47 -2.02 -12.41
N TYR A 379 0.92 -2.35 -11.20
CA TYR A 379 2.33 -2.22 -10.80
C TYR A 379 3.30 -3.05 -11.68
N ASP A 380 2.84 -4.20 -12.18
CA ASP A 380 3.58 -5.02 -13.16
C ASP A 380 3.88 -4.22 -14.44
N THR A 381 2.90 -3.44 -14.91
CA THR A 381 3.05 -2.63 -16.12
C THR A 381 3.82 -1.33 -15.87
N LEU A 382 3.65 -0.73 -14.68
CA LEU A 382 4.47 0.40 -14.24
C LEU A 382 5.97 0.07 -14.38
N ASN A 383 6.40 -1.03 -13.78
CA ASN A 383 7.79 -1.47 -13.79
C ASN A 383 8.25 -1.91 -15.19
N LEU A 384 7.35 -2.45 -16.01
CA LEU A 384 7.62 -2.80 -17.40
C LEU A 384 7.92 -1.55 -18.26
N ILE A 385 7.10 -0.50 -18.13
CA ILE A 385 7.27 0.76 -18.86
C ILE A 385 8.53 1.49 -18.40
N ASP A 386 8.74 1.63 -17.09
CA ASP A 386 9.93 2.30 -16.56
C ASP A 386 11.22 1.55 -16.95
N GLY A 387 11.17 0.22 -16.93
CA GLY A 387 12.29 -0.63 -17.32
C GLY A 387 12.71 -0.50 -18.78
N VAL A 388 11.76 -0.40 -19.74
CA VAL A 388 12.11 -0.30 -21.17
C VAL A 388 12.65 1.09 -21.54
N LEU A 389 12.24 2.14 -20.82
CA LEU A 389 12.71 3.51 -21.04
C LEU A 389 14.09 3.80 -20.42
N LEU A 390 14.59 2.88 -19.59
CA LEU A 390 15.89 2.95 -18.93
C LEU A 390 17.02 2.38 -19.81
N ASN A 391 18.23 2.89 -19.67
CA ASN A 391 19.41 2.38 -20.37
C ASN A 391 19.99 1.15 -19.64
N SER A 392 19.51 -0.05 -19.97
CA SER A 392 19.94 -1.28 -19.29
C SER A 392 21.45 -1.57 -19.40
N GLU A 393 22.12 -1.07 -20.44
CA GLU A 393 23.56 -1.26 -20.64
C GLU A 393 24.43 -0.54 -19.59
N ALA A 394 23.87 0.45 -18.89
CA ALA A 394 24.58 1.18 -17.85
C ALA A 394 24.69 0.42 -16.51
N ALA A 395 24.08 -0.77 -16.38
CA ALA A 395 24.00 -1.51 -15.13
C ALA A 395 25.37 -1.74 -14.47
N PRO A 396 26.41 -2.25 -15.17
CA PRO A 396 27.70 -2.53 -14.55
C PRO A 396 28.38 -1.27 -14.03
N MET A 397 28.29 -0.18 -14.79
CA MET A 397 28.88 1.10 -14.41
C MET A 397 28.15 1.74 -13.23
N PHE A 398 26.82 1.67 -13.19
CA PHE A 398 26.04 2.14 -12.04
C PHE A 398 26.30 1.32 -10.78
N GLU A 399 26.46 0.00 -10.90
CA GLU A 399 26.88 -0.85 -9.77
C GLU A 399 28.25 -0.38 -9.25
N GLN A 400 29.22 -0.18 -10.14
CA GLN A 400 30.54 0.31 -9.75
C GLN A 400 30.46 1.68 -9.05
N ILE A 401 29.74 2.65 -9.62
CA ILE A 401 29.58 3.99 -9.03
C ILE A 401 28.95 3.88 -7.64
N TYR A 402 27.88 3.10 -7.50
CA TYR A 402 27.18 2.91 -6.23
C TYR A 402 28.10 2.33 -5.17
N ARG A 403 28.80 1.22 -5.47
CA ARG A 403 29.69 0.54 -4.52
C ARG A 403 30.88 1.41 -4.11
N GLN A 404 31.51 2.09 -5.07
CA GLN A 404 32.65 2.97 -4.79
C GLN A 404 32.26 4.21 -3.98
N THR A 405 31.02 4.70 -4.15
CA THR A 405 30.55 5.90 -3.46
C THR A 405 30.06 5.60 -2.04
N THR A 406 29.33 4.50 -1.87
CA THR A 406 28.62 4.17 -0.62
C THR A 406 29.34 3.18 0.27
N GLY A 407 30.20 2.32 -0.29
CA GLY A 407 30.84 1.23 0.44
C GLY A 407 29.91 0.06 0.78
N VAL A 408 28.65 0.07 0.33
CA VAL A 408 27.71 -1.04 0.60
C VAL A 408 28.26 -2.33 -0.03
N GLU A 409 28.35 -3.41 0.76
CA GLU A 409 28.86 -4.72 0.31
C GLU A 409 27.74 -5.75 0.07
N GLY A 410 28.09 -6.92 -0.47
CA GLY A 410 27.16 -8.05 -0.65
C GLY A 410 26.29 -8.00 -1.90
N SER A 411 25.86 -9.17 -2.37
CA SER A 411 24.97 -9.30 -3.53
C SER A 411 23.55 -8.83 -3.20
N TYR A 412 22.80 -8.36 -4.20
CA TYR A 412 21.39 -7.98 -4.01
C TYR A 412 20.53 -9.11 -3.38
N PRO A 413 20.59 -10.38 -3.84
CA PRO A 413 19.87 -11.47 -3.17
C PRO A 413 20.24 -11.64 -1.69
N SER A 414 21.52 -11.50 -1.34
CA SER A 414 21.98 -11.57 0.05
C SER A 414 21.44 -10.42 0.90
N LEU A 415 21.42 -9.21 0.36
CA LEU A 415 20.87 -8.02 1.04
C LEU A 415 19.35 -8.13 1.24
N LEU A 416 18.62 -8.63 0.23
CA LEU A 416 17.18 -8.87 0.35
C LEU A 416 16.86 -9.92 1.40
N ARG A 417 17.57 -11.06 1.39
CA ARG A 417 17.39 -12.08 2.42
C ARG A 417 17.63 -11.49 3.81
N ARG A 418 18.70 -10.70 4.00
CA ARG A 418 19.01 -10.05 5.28
C ARG A 418 17.89 -9.09 5.71
N ALA A 419 17.41 -8.22 4.82
CA ALA A 419 16.32 -7.30 5.14
C ALA A 419 15.03 -8.04 5.54
N LYS A 420 14.70 -9.16 4.88
CA LYS A 420 13.56 -10.01 5.26
C LYS A 420 13.77 -10.68 6.62
N VAL A 421 14.97 -11.17 6.92
CA VAL A 421 15.29 -11.73 8.24
C VAL A 421 15.14 -10.67 9.32
N ASP A 422 15.72 -9.48 9.13
CA ASP A 422 15.63 -8.38 10.10
C ASP A 422 14.18 -8.02 10.40
N VAL A 423 13.34 -7.90 9.36
CA VAL A 423 11.91 -7.60 9.49
C VAL A 423 11.14 -8.73 10.19
N LEU A 424 11.42 -9.98 9.84
CA LEU A 424 10.78 -11.16 10.45
C LEU A 424 11.14 -11.28 11.95
N GLU A 425 12.38 -10.97 12.33
CA GLU A 425 12.88 -11.06 13.71
C GLU A 425 12.63 -9.81 14.56
N THR A 426 12.12 -8.72 13.98
CA THR A 426 11.83 -7.47 14.72
C THR A 426 10.35 -7.08 14.70
N SER A 427 9.66 -7.28 13.58
CA SER A 427 8.29 -6.76 13.36
C SER A 427 7.23 -7.87 13.37
N PHE A 428 7.62 -9.08 12.93
CA PHE A 428 6.75 -10.25 12.80
C PHE A 428 7.15 -11.43 13.69
N VAL A 429 7.81 -11.15 14.83
CA VAL A 429 8.18 -12.20 15.80
C VAL A 429 6.92 -12.94 16.24
N SER A 430 5.84 -12.21 16.44
CA SER A 430 4.59 -12.78 16.94
C SER A 430 3.98 -13.82 16.01
N GLU A 431 3.95 -13.50 14.72
CA GLU A 431 3.42 -14.34 13.67
C GLU A 431 4.35 -15.54 13.38
N LEU A 432 5.67 -15.33 13.45
CA LEU A 432 6.65 -16.42 13.36
C LEU A 432 6.46 -17.43 14.50
N GLU A 433 6.31 -16.97 15.74
CA GLU A 433 6.10 -17.86 16.90
C GLU A 433 4.82 -18.67 16.79
N ALA A 434 3.76 -18.08 16.25
CA ALA A 434 2.51 -18.79 16.01
C ALA A 434 2.71 -19.95 15.03
N LEU A 435 3.44 -19.73 13.93
CA LEU A 435 3.77 -20.79 12.97
C LEU A 435 4.68 -21.87 13.57
N VAL A 436 5.66 -21.48 14.39
CA VAL A 436 6.54 -22.43 15.08
C VAL A 436 5.75 -23.30 16.06
N SER A 437 4.81 -22.71 16.81
CA SER A 437 3.93 -23.43 17.71
C SER A 437 3.07 -24.46 16.95
N ASP A 438 2.50 -24.05 15.82
CA ASP A 438 1.67 -24.92 14.99
C ASP A 438 2.47 -26.09 14.44
N LEU A 439 3.65 -25.81 13.86
CA LEU A 439 4.55 -26.84 13.37
C LEU A 439 5.03 -27.77 14.47
N LYS A 440 5.25 -27.27 15.69
CA LYS A 440 5.65 -28.14 16.81
C LYS A 440 4.52 -29.09 17.19
N ARG A 441 3.28 -28.58 17.28
CA ARG A 441 2.10 -29.42 17.53
C ARG A 441 1.87 -30.46 16.42
N ILE A 442 2.09 -30.08 15.15
CA ILE A 442 2.07 -31.01 14.01
C ILE A 442 3.17 -32.07 14.17
N ALA A 443 4.40 -31.65 14.47
CA ALA A 443 5.53 -32.56 14.63
C ALA A 443 5.32 -33.56 15.78
N ASP A 444 4.72 -33.14 16.88
CA ASP A 444 4.46 -33.96 18.08
C ASP A 444 3.37 -35.01 17.88
N SER A 445 2.49 -34.85 16.88
CA SER A 445 1.46 -35.84 16.55
C SER A 445 2.07 -37.15 16.01
N GLU A 446 3.27 -37.09 15.43
CA GLU A 446 3.92 -38.21 14.76
C GLU A 446 5.23 -38.64 15.40
N ARG A 447 5.41 -39.96 15.51
CA ARG A 447 6.60 -40.55 16.16
C ARG A 447 7.92 -40.20 15.48
N GLN A 448 7.92 -40.02 14.15
CA GLN A 448 9.13 -39.76 13.37
C GLN A 448 9.57 -38.30 13.42
N THR A 449 8.63 -37.37 13.66
CA THR A 449 8.91 -35.92 13.64
C THR A 449 8.93 -35.29 15.04
N ARG A 450 8.49 -36.02 16.08
CA ARG A 450 8.39 -35.50 17.47
C ARG A 450 9.69 -34.90 18.03
N ASP A 451 10.84 -35.38 17.56
CA ASP A 451 12.15 -34.95 18.05
C ASP A 451 12.65 -33.66 17.35
N TYR A 452 11.90 -33.15 16.36
CA TYR A 452 12.15 -31.82 15.82
C TYR A 452 11.93 -30.75 16.91
N THR A 453 13.02 -30.06 17.23
CA THR A 453 13.03 -29.05 18.29
C THR A 453 12.44 -27.72 17.80
N VAL A 454 11.91 -26.94 18.73
CA VAL A 454 11.41 -25.57 18.47
C VAL A 454 12.49 -24.70 17.80
N ILE A 455 13.74 -24.83 18.22
CA ILE A 455 14.88 -24.08 17.67
C ILE A 455 15.13 -24.47 16.20
N ALA A 456 15.11 -25.78 15.88
CA ALA A 456 15.31 -26.25 14.52
C ALA A 456 14.15 -25.83 13.59
N ILE A 457 12.90 -25.97 14.06
CA ILE A 457 11.71 -25.54 13.33
C ILE A 457 11.77 -24.04 13.04
N ARG A 458 12.05 -23.20 14.05
CA ARG A 458 12.17 -21.75 13.92
C ARG A 458 13.26 -21.38 12.91
N GLY A 459 14.44 -21.99 13.02
CA GLY A 459 15.55 -21.74 12.11
C GLY A 459 15.22 -22.08 10.66
N ALA A 460 14.65 -23.26 10.41
CA ALA A 460 14.28 -23.70 9.07
C ALA A 460 13.18 -22.80 8.47
N LEU A 461 12.14 -22.50 9.25
CA LEU A 461 11.02 -21.67 8.82
C LEU A 461 11.47 -20.25 8.47
N ARG A 462 12.34 -19.65 9.29
CA ARG A 462 12.95 -18.34 9.02
C ARG A 462 13.66 -18.32 7.67
N GLU A 463 14.49 -19.33 7.38
CA GLU A 463 15.22 -19.40 6.12
C GLU A 463 14.30 -19.59 4.91
N ILE A 464 13.25 -20.41 5.05
CA ILE A 464 12.23 -20.61 3.99
C ILE A 464 11.49 -19.31 3.70
N ILE A 465 11.00 -18.60 4.72
CA ILE A 465 10.26 -17.34 4.56
C ILE A 465 11.18 -16.25 3.98
N ALA A 466 12.40 -16.10 4.50
CA ALA A 466 13.35 -15.11 4.00
C ALA A 466 13.81 -15.41 2.55
N GLY A 467 13.89 -16.69 2.18
CA GLY A 467 14.22 -17.16 0.83
C GLY A 467 13.03 -17.19 -0.13
N PHE A 468 11.80 -16.91 0.34
CA PHE A 468 10.60 -17.04 -0.48
C PHE A 468 10.62 -16.02 -1.64
N PRO A 469 10.50 -16.46 -2.92
CA PRO A 469 10.81 -15.61 -4.07
C PRO A 469 9.68 -14.68 -4.52
N VAL A 470 8.43 -15.00 -4.14
CA VAL A 470 7.21 -14.23 -4.45
C VAL A 470 6.56 -13.72 -3.17
N TYR A 471 5.45 -12.98 -3.27
CA TYR A 471 4.73 -12.49 -2.07
C TYR A 471 4.14 -13.66 -1.30
N ARG A 472 3.43 -14.59 -1.95
CA ARG A 472 2.88 -15.79 -1.30
C ARG A 472 2.59 -16.90 -2.30
N SER A 473 2.32 -18.10 -1.78
CA SER A 473 1.65 -19.19 -2.52
C SER A 473 0.13 -19.10 -2.39
N TYR A 474 -0.59 -19.89 -3.21
CA TYR A 474 -2.05 -19.95 -3.25
C TYR A 474 -2.55 -21.40 -3.15
N ILE A 475 -2.08 -22.11 -2.13
CA ILE A 475 -2.49 -23.48 -1.83
C ILE A 475 -3.75 -23.42 -0.96
N GLY A 476 -4.85 -23.97 -1.47
CA GLY A 476 -6.13 -24.12 -0.79
C GLY A 476 -6.29 -25.48 -0.12
N ASP A 477 -7.54 -25.94 -0.04
CA ASP A 477 -7.91 -27.27 0.47
C ASP A 477 -7.88 -28.37 -0.62
N GLU A 478 -7.87 -27.97 -1.90
CA GLU A 478 -7.68 -28.88 -3.03
C GLU A 478 -6.20 -29.27 -3.21
N GLU A 479 -5.93 -30.21 -4.13
CA GLU A 479 -4.58 -30.65 -4.41
C GLU A 479 -3.69 -29.47 -4.88
N PRO A 480 -2.49 -29.26 -4.30
CA PRO A 480 -1.60 -28.19 -4.72
C PRO A 480 -1.23 -28.28 -6.21
N LEU A 481 -1.39 -27.16 -6.92
CA LEU A 481 -1.03 -27.07 -8.33
C LEU A 481 0.49 -27.32 -8.55
N PRO A 482 0.91 -27.81 -9.73
CA PRO A 482 2.32 -28.09 -10.03
C PRO A 482 3.24 -26.87 -9.86
N GLU A 483 2.74 -25.65 -10.04
CA GLU A 483 3.49 -24.42 -9.82
C GLU A 483 3.67 -24.10 -8.33
N ASP A 484 2.67 -24.36 -7.48
CA ASP A 484 2.80 -24.23 -6.02
C ASP A 484 3.79 -25.25 -5.46
N ARG A 485 3.72 -26.51 -5.92
CA ARG A 485 4.70 -27.55 -5.53
C ARG A 485 6.13 -27.11 -5.86
N ARG A 486 6.37 -26.68 -7.11
CA ARG A 486 7.68 -26.16 -7.55
C ARG A 486 8.14 -24.95 -6.75
N LEU A 487 7.23 -24.05 -6.39
CA LEU A 487 7.53 -22.87 -5.57
C LEU A 487 7.99 -23.27 -4.17
N ILE A 488 7.22 -24.13 -3.48
CA ILE A 488 7.55 -24.57 -2.11
C ILE A 488 8.85 -25.38 -2.09
N GLU A 489 8.99 -26.37 -2.97
CA GLU A 489 10.20 -27.20 -3.06
C GLU A 489 11.45 -26.38 -3.44
N GLY A 490 11.29 -25.42 -4.35
CA GLY A 490 12.35 -24.48 -4.74
C GLY A 490 12.77 -23.57 -3.59
N ALA A 491 11.81 -23.03 -2.82
CA ALA A 491 12.08 -22.22 -1.63
C ALA A 491 12.81 -23.04 -0.54
N VAL A 492 12.39 -24.27 -0.30
CA VAL A 492 13.04 -25.21 0.63
C VAL A 492 14.47 -25.52 0.19
N THR A 493 14.68 -25.87 -1.08
CA THR A 493 16.00 -26.15 -1.63
C THR A 493 16.93 -24.93 -1.51
N SER A 494 16.41 -23.72 -1.73
CA SER A 494 17.15 -22.48 -1.55
C SER A 494 17.51 -22.23 -0.08
N ALA A 495 16.56 -22.47 0.84
CA ALA A 495 16.76 -22.32 2.28
C ALA A 495 17.83 -23.29 2.82
N GLN A 496 17.82 -24.55 2.38
CA GLN A 496 18.81 -25.56 2.78
C GLN A 496 20.26 -25.16 2.45
N LYS A 497 20.49 -24.34 1.41
CA LYS A 497 21.83 -23.84 1.05
C LYS A 497 22.38 -22.82 2.04
N HIS A 498 21.49 -22.10 2.74
CA HIS A 498 21.84 -21.03 3.69
C HIS A 498 21.66 -21.47 5.16
N SER A 499 21.06 -22.64 5.38
CA SER A 499 20.76 -23.14 6.71
C SER A 499 22.02 -23.64 7.42
N ALA A 500 22.19 -23.21 8.67
CA ALA A 500 23.22 -23.69 9.58
C ALA A 500 22.76 -24.92 10.39
N LEU A 501 21.55 -25.43 10.14
CA LEU A 501 21.01 -26.58 10.88
C LEU A 501 21.75 -27.88 10.50
N PRO A 502 22.15 -28.72 11.48
CA PRO A 502 22.76 -30.03 11.21
C PRO A 502 21.80 -30.98 10.50
N ASP A 503 20.54 -31.02 10.95
CA ASP A 503 19.49 -31.84 10.35
C ASP A 503 18.66 -31.02 9.37
N ARG A 504 18.77 -31.35 8.08
CA ARG A 504 18.05 -30.66 7.00
C ARG A 504 16.66 -31.23 6.75
N SER A 505 16.32 -32.40 7.30
CA SER A 505 15.01 -33.04 7.14
C SER A 505 13.87 -32.18 7.69
N VAL A 506 14.16 -31.27 8.63
CA VAL A 506 13.21 -30.28 9.15
C VAL A 506 12.64 -29.39 8.03
N HIS A 507 13.42 -29.03 7.00
CA HIS A 507 12.91 -28.20 5.90
C HIS A 507 11.93 -28.99 5.01
N GLU A 508 12.23 -30.27 4.79
CA GLU A 508 11.37 -31.20 4.03
C GLU A 508 10.07 -31.47 4.77
N PHE A 509 10.13 -31.60 6.10
CA PHE A 509 8.95 -31.67 6.96
C PHE A 509 8.05 -30.44 6.81
N ILE A 510 8.62 -29.23 6.82
CA ILE A 510 7.85 -27.99 6.59
C ILE A 510 7.21 -28.00 5.21
N ALA A 511 7.94 -28.42 4.16
CA ALA A 511 7.38 -28.58 2.82
C ALA A 511 6.19 -29.57 2.82
N SER A 512 6.33 -30.71 3.50
CA SER A 512 5.27 -31.72 3.61
C SER A 512 4.02 -31.17 4.31
N ALA A 513 4.18 -30.38 5.38
CA ALA A 513 3.07 -29.71 6.07
C ALA A 513 2.39 -28.66 5.18
N LEU A 514 3.16 -27.89 4.40
CA LEU A 514 2.61 -26.90 3.47
C LEU A 514 1.82 -27.55 2.32
N LEU A 515 2.33 -28.66 1.78
CA LEU A 515 1.78 -29.33 0.59
C LEU A 515 0.77 -30.45 0.91
N ASP A 516 0.48 -30.73 2.19
CA ASP A 516 -0.41 -31.80 2.64
C ASP A 516 -0.11 -33.19 2.04
N THR A 517 1.17 -33.54 1.91
CA THR A 517 1.56 -34.72 1.12
C THR A 517 1.25 -36.07 1.79
N LYS A 518 0.52 -36.10 2.91
CA LYS A 518 0.24 -37.32 3.68
C LYS A 518 -1.16 -37.87 3.40
N SER A 519 -1.24 -39.19 3.23
CA SER A 519 -2.50 -39.92 3.08
C SER A 519 -3.40 -39.77 4.31
N ASP A 520 -4.71 -39.69 4.06
CA ASP A 520 -5.73 -39.58 5.10
C ASP A 520 -5.75 -40.77 6.09
N GLU A 521 -5.20 -41.92 5.70
CA GLU A 521 -5.27 -43.19 6.44
C GLU A 521 -4.05 -43.48 7.34
N ALA A 522 -3.08 -42.56 7.45
CA ALA A 522 -1.85 -42.79 8.21
C ALA A 522 -2.07 -42.75 9.76
N PRO A 523 -1.63 -43.75 10.55
CA PRO A 523 -1.71 -43.70 12.00
C PRO A 523 -0.86 -42.56 12.59
N GLY A 524 -1.46 -41.73 13.47
CA GLY A 524 -0.77 -40.61 14.11
C GLY A 524 -0.76 -39.32 13.30
N ARG A 525 -1.67 -39.16 12.33
CA ARG A 525 -1.78 -37.94 11.53
C ARG A 525 -2.04 -36.69 12.41
N PRO A 526 -1.42 -35.53 12.10
CA PRO A 526 -1.80 -34.25 12.69
C PRO A 526 -3.25 -33.91 12.39
N ASP A 527 -3.88 -33.15 13.30
CA ASP A 527 -5.21 -32.58 13.07
C ASP A 527 -5.23 -31.78 11.75
N PRO A 528 -6.06 -32.14 10.77
CA PRO A 528 -6.15 -31.42 9.49
C PRO A 528 -6.46 -29.93 9.67
N GLN A 529 -7.22 -29.54 10.69
CA GLN A 529 -7.50 -28.13 10.97
C GLN A 529 -6.26 -27.36 11.38
N LEU A 530 -5.37 -27.99 12.14
CA LEU A 530 -4.08 -27.41 12.53
C LEU A 530 -3.15 -27.24 11.32
N VAL A 531 -3.09 -28.24 10.43
CA VAL A 531 -2.31 -28.15 9.17
C VAL A 531 -2.84 -27.02 8.28
N ARG A 532 -4.15 -26.90 8.12
CA ARG A 532 -4.79 -25.79 7.37
C ARG A 532 -4.50 -24.44 8.01
N ARG A 533 -4.59 -24.32 9.33
CA ARG A 533 -4.26 -23.09 10.07
C ARG A 533 -2.80 -22.68 9.86
N PHE A 534 -1.87 -23.63 9.96
CA PHE A 534 -0.45 -23.40 9.67
C PHE A 534 -0.24 -22.91 8.24
N ARG A 535 -0.76 -23.62 7.24
CA ARG A 535 -0.65 -23.26 5.81
C ARG A 535 -1.21 -21.86 5.56
N ARG A 536 -2.42 -21.59 6.05
CA ARG A 536 -3.08 -20.28 5.91
C ARG A 536 -2.20 -19.15 6.46
N ARG A 537 -1.73 -19.28 7.72
CA ARG A 537 -0.89 -18.27 8.37
C ARG A 537 0.46 -18.09 7.68
N PHE A 538 1.05 -19.16 7.15
CA PHE A 538 2.29 -19.06 6.37
C PHE A 538 2.08 -18.22 5.10
N GLN A 539 0.99 -18.47 4.38
CA GLN A 539 0.66 -17.71 3.17
C GLN A 539 0.28 -16.25 3.48
N GLN A 540 -0.33 -15.99 4.64
CA GLN A 540 -0.64 -14.63 5.12
C GLN A 540 0.58 -13.88 5.68
N LEU A 541 1.67 -14.56 6.03
CA LEU A 541 2.90 -13.93 6.57
C LEU A 541 3.95 -13.64 5.51
N THR A 542 4.10 -14.51 4.51
CA THR A 542 5.15 -14.36 3.48
C THR A 542 5.00 -13.05 2.68
N GLY A 543 3.78 -12.61 2.42
CA GLY A 543 3.47 -11.35 1.73
C GLY A 543 3.94 -10.12 2.51
N PRO A 544 3.47 -9.92 3.76
CA PRO A 544 3.99 -8.90 4.67
C PRO A 544 5.51 -8.86 4.80
N VAL A 545 6.16 -10.02 4.94
CA VAL A 545 7.63 -10.09 5.02
C VAL A 545 8.29 -9.64 3.72
N MET A 546 7.72 -9.98 2.56
CA MET A 546 8.20 -9.46 1.28
C MET A 546 8.04 -7.94 1.21
N ALA A 547 6.84 -7.41 1.47
CA ALA A 547 6.56 -5.98 1.40
C ALA A 547 7.47 -5.18 2.35
N LYS A 548 7.49 -5.55 3.64
CA LYS A 548 8.29 -4.85 4.66
C LYS A 548 9.79 -5.04 4.48
N GLY A 549 10.23 -6.21 4.03
CA GLY A 549 11.65 -6.51 3.78
C GLY A 549 12.20 -5.88 2.51
N LEU A 550 11.44 -5.92 1.40
CA LEU A 550 11.87 -5.36 0.12
C LEU A 550 11.54 -3.87 0.01
N GLU A 551 10.27 -3.51 0.11
CA GLU A 551 9.78 -2.18 -0.25
C GLU A 551 10.04 -1.14 0.83
N ASP A 552 9.84 -1.52 2.09
CA ASP A 552 9.96 -0.63 3.26
C ASP A 552 11.28 -0.83 4.01
N THR A 553 12.24 -1.59 3.45
CA THR A 553 13.57 -1.74 4.06
C THR A 553 14.67 -1.78 3.00
N LEU A 554 14.71 -2.80 2.13
CA LEU A 554 15.79 -2.92 1.15
C LEU A 554 15.83 -1.76 0.15
N PHE A 555 14.69 -1.22 -0.27
CA PHE A 555 14.65 -0.04 -1.14
C PHE A 555 15.36 1.19 -0.56
N TYR A 556 15.51 1.24 0.77
CA TYR A 556 16.23 2.29 1.50
C TYR A 556 17.66 1.87 1.92
N ARG A 557 18.08 0.64 1.62
CA ARG A 557 19.44 0.11 1.87
C ARG A 557 20.23 -0.20 0.60
N TYR A 558 19.55 -0.45 -0.52
CA TYR A 558 20.13 -0.71 -1.83
C TYR A 558 19.66 0.35 -2.82
N ALA A 559 20.34 1.47 -2.86
CA ALA A 559 19.90 2.68 -3.56
C ALA A 559 20.65 2.95 -4.87
N ARG A 560 21.15 1.90 -5.55
CA ARG A 560 21.94 2.01 -6.79
C ARG A 560 21.33 2.97 -7.81
N LEU A 561 20.01 2.90 -8.01
CA LEU A 561 19.25 3.86 -8.79
C LEU A 561 17.81 3.89 -8.28
N LEU A 562 17.40 4.98 -7.63
CA LEU A 562 16.09 5.08 -6.98
C LEU A 562 14.89 4.95 -7.94
N ALA A 563 15.08 5.12 -9.24
CA ALA A 563 14.03 4.88 -10.24
C ALA A 563 13.54 3.42 -10.27
N LEU A 564 14.37 2.47 -9.84
CA LEU A 564 14.07 1.04 -9.81
C LEU A 564 13.46 0.58 -8.47
N ASN A 565 13.53 1.44 -7.46
CA ASN A 565 13.10 1.16 -6.08
C ASN A 565 11.64 1.59 -5.93
N GLU A 566 10.75 0.86 -6.60
CA GLU A 566 9.33 1.14 -6.68
C GLU A 566 8.50 -0.11 -6.37
N VAL A 567 7.26 0.05 -5.90
CA VAL A 567 6.33 -1.05 -5.58
C VAL A 567 6.19 -1.98 -6.80
N GLY A 568 6.33 -3.30 -6.57
CA GLY A 568 6.43 -4.32 -7.63
C GLY A 568 7.74 -4.36 -8.41
N GLY A 569 8.66 -3.43 -8.16
CA GLY A 569 9.98 -3.39 -8.76
C GLY A 569 10.93 -4.45 -8.23
N ASP A 570 12.00 -4.68 -8.98
CA ASP A 570 13.13 -5.50 -8.56
C ASP A 570 14.43 -4.79 -8.90
N PRO A 571 15.02 -4.01 -7.97
CA PRO A 571 16.29 -3.31 -8.20
C PRO A 571 17.45 -4.23 -8.61
N GLY A 572 17.34 -5.54 -8.38
CA GLY A 572 18.30 -6.54 -8.87
C GLY A 572 18.27 -6.70 -10.40
N ARG A 573 17.16 -6.36 -11.07
CA ARG A 573 17.01 -6.37 -12.53
C ARG A 573 17.08 -4.95 -13.10
N TYR A 574 18.16 -4.63 -13.80
CA TYR A 574 18.41 -3.28 -14.31
C TYR A 574 17.79 -3.07 -15.71
N GLY A 575 16.53 -2.65 -15.74
CA GLY A 575 15.79 -2.33 -16.97
C GLY A 575 15.19 -3.55 -17.70
N VAL A 576 14.55 -3.29 -18.84
CA VAL A 576 13.87 -4.29 -19.69
C VAL A 576 14.25 -4.07 -21.15
N THR A 577 14.50 -5.15 -21.90
CA THR A 577 14.80 -5.04 -23.33
C THR A 577 13.51 -4.76 -24.15
N PRO A 578 13.60 -4.06 -25.29
CA PRO A 578 12.43 -3.85 -26.17
C PRO A 578 11.72 -5.16 -26.55
N ALA A 579 12.46 -6.24 -26.82
CA ALA A 579 11.89 -7.55 -27.13
C ALA A 579 11.08 -8.14 -25.95
N ALA A 580 11.61 -8.06 -24.73
CA ALA A 580 10.89 -8.52 -23.54
C ALA A 580 9.65 -7.66 -23.24
N PHE A 581 9.74 -6.35 -23.46
CA PHE A 581 8.60 -5.43 -23.37
C PHE A 581 7.48 -5.79 -24.35
N HIS A 582 7.83 -6.03 -25.61
CA HIS A 582 6.87 -6.44 -26.63
C HIS A 582 6.24 -7.81 -26.32
N ALA A 583 7.04 -8.80 -25.91
CA ALA A 583 6.55 -10.12 -25.55
C ALA A 583 5.57 -10.08 -24.36
N ALA A 584 5.85 -9.25 -23.36
CA ALA A 584 4.94 -9.06 -22.23
C ALA A 584 3.59 -8.46 -22.66
N ASN A 585 3.58 -7.50 -23.59
CA ASN A 585 2.35 -6.90 -24.10
C ASN A 585 1.55 -7.84 -25.02
N VAL A 586 2.22 -8.71 -25.79
CA VAL A 586 1.54 -9.79 -26.53
C VAL A 586 0.82 -10.74 -25.57
N ARG A 587 1.49 -11.17 -24.49
CA ARG A 587 0.85 -12.01 -23.46
C ARG A 587 -0.29 -11.29 -22.74
N ARG A 588 -0.17 -9.98 -22.52
CA ARG A 588 -1.19 -9.15 -21.87
C ARG A 588 -2.50 -9.14 -22.65
N VAL A 589 -2.47 -8.96 -23.97
CA VAL A 589 -3.69 -9.04 -24.82
C VAL A 589 -4.41 -10.38 -24.63
N GLN A 590 -3.64 -11.47 -24.51
CA GLN A 590 -4.19 -12.83 -24.45
C GLN A 590 -4.83 -13.16 -23.09
N HIS A 591 -4.24 -12.70 -21.99
CA HIS A 591 -4.62 -13.14 -20.64
C HIS A 591 -5.30 -12.05 -19.81
N TRP A 592 -4.86 -10.79 -19.96
CA TRP A 592 -5.25 -9.67 -19.10
C TRP A 592 -5.50 -8.38 -19.91
N PRO A 593 -6.35 -8.39 -20.96
CA PRO A 593 -6.54 -7.26 -21.86
C PRO A 593 -7.19 -6.03 -21.18
N HIS A 594 -7.78 -6.22 -19.99
CA HIS A 594 -8.52 -5.20 -19.26
C HIS A 594 -7.89 -4.86 -17.90
N ALA A 595 -6.70 -5.39 -17.60
CA ALA A 595 -5.97 -5.02 -16.39
C ALA A 595 -5.58 -3.53 -16.43
N MET A 596 -5.46 -2.90 -15.26
CA MET A 596 -5.03 -1.51 -15.18
C MET A 596 -3.57 -1.35 -15.60
N ILE A 597 -3.27 -0.17 -16.13
CA ILE A 597 -1.92 0.32 -16.41
C ILE A 597 -1.69 1.54 -15.53
N ALA A 598 -1.06 1.33 -14.38
CA ALA A 598 -0.67 2.40 -13.48
C ALA A 598 0.73 2.91 -13.83
N THR A 599 0.96 4.19 -13.54
CA THR A 599 2.29 4.80 -13.56
C THR A 599 2.57 5.62 -12.30
N ALA A 600 1.55 6.06 -11.58
CA ALA A 600 1.64 6.61 -10.23
C ALA A 600 0.44 6.10 -9.42
N THR A 601 0.60 5.96 -8.11
CA THR A 601 -0.47 5.60 -7.18
C THR A 601 -0.24 6.29 -5.84
N HIS A 602 -1.19 6.16 -4.92
CA HIS A 602 -1.03 6.65 -3.54
C HIS A 602 0.03 5.88 -2.72
N ASP A 603 0.51 4.71 -3.18
CA ASP A 603 1.56 3.92 -2.51
C ASP A 603 2.89 3.89 -3.26
N THR A 604 2.93 4.37 -4.51
CA THR A 604 4.20 4.51 -5.21
C THR A 604 5.18 5.32 -4.37
N LYS A 605 6.41 4.81 -4.26
CA LYS A 605 7.48 5.37 -3.46
C LYS A 605 7.91 6.74 -4.04
N ARG A 606 7.66 7.02 -5.32
CA ARG A 606 7.93 8.31 -5.96
C ARG A 606 6.88 8.59 -7.04
N GLY A 607 6.66 9.85 -7.36
CA GLY A 607 5.84 10.27 -8.51
C GLY A 607 6.43 9.80 -9.83
N GLU A 608 5.57 9.61 -10.84
CA GLU A 608 6.01 9.04 -12.11
C GLU A 608 7.13 9.86 -12.77
N ASP A 609 7.02 11.19 -12.76
CA ASP A 609 7.98 12.05 -13.45
C ASP A 609 9.27 12.24 -12.65
N ALA A 610 9.22 12.09 -11.33
CA ALA A 610 10.43 11.94 -10.52
C ALA A 610 11.21 10.69 -10.94
N ARG A 611 10.54 9.55 -11.16
CA ARG A 611 11.19 8.33 -11.69
C ARG A 611 11.70 8.52 -13.12
N ALA A 612 10.98 9.22 -13.98
CA ALA A 612 11.45 9.50 -15.35
C ALA A 612 12.76 10.30 -15.37
N ARG A 613 12.87 11.30 -14.48
CA ARG A 613 14.11 12.07 -14.29
C ARG A 613 15.24 11.21 -13.76
N LEU A 614 14.98 10.42 -12.72
CA LEU A 614 15.99 9.53 -12.16
C LEU A 614 16.49 8.52 -13.21
N SER A 615 15.60 7.94 -14.01
CA SER A 615 15.97 7.02 -15.10
C SER A 615 16.91 7.67 -16.13
N ALA A 616 16.88 8.99 -16.32
CA ALA A 616 17.80 9.69 -17.21
C ALA A 616 19.26 9.67 -16.72
N LEU A 617 19.51 9.41 -15.42
CA LEU A 617 20.87 9.19 -14.90
C LEU A 617 21.55 8.00 -15.60
N SER A 618 20.79 6.94 -15.94
CA SER A 618 21.31 5.74 -16.64
C SER A 618 21.96 6.05 -17.99
N GLN A 619 21.67 7.22 -18.57
CA GLN A 619 22.24 7.66 -19.85
C GLN A 619 23.50 8.51 -19.68
N ARG A 620 23.88 8.85 -18.44
CA ARG A 620 24.96 9.79 -18.11
C ARG A 620 25.82 9.32 -16.91
N PRO A 621 26.24 8.05 -16.83
CA PRO A 621 26.93 7.52 -15.64
C PRO A 621 28.23 8.26 -15.30
N GLU A 622 29.02 8.70 -16.30
CA GLU A 622 30.27 9.42 -16.05
C GLU A 622 30.01 10.81 -15.45
N GLN A 623 29.00 11.51 -15.98
CA GLN A 623 28.63 12.83 -15.47
C GLN A 623 28.02 12.72 -14.07
N TRP A 624 27.26 11.66 -13.80
CA TRP A 624 26.76 11.35 -12.47
C TRP A 624 27.91 11.12 -11.48
N ALA A 625 28.88 10.26 -11.82
CA ALA A 625 30.05 10.01 -10.99
C ALA A 625 30.88 11.29 -10.73
N LYS A 626 30.99 12.17 -11.74
CA LYS A 626 31.67 13.47 -11.59
C LYS A 626 30.91 14.40 -10.64
N ALA A 627 29.60 14.52 -10.79
CA ALA A 627 28.75 15.33 -9.94
C ALA A 627 28.83 14.87 -8.46
N LEU A 628 28.76 13.56 -8.23
CA LEU A 628 28.92 12.97 -6.90
C LEU A 628 30.23 13.35 -6.22
N ARG A 629 31.37 13.25 -6.93
CA ARG A 629 32.68 13.64 -6.37
C ARG A 629 32.72 15.14 -6.01
N GLN A 630 32.18 15.98 -6.88
CA GLN A 630 32.11 17.42 -6.67
C GLN A 630 31.24 17.76 -5.46
N TRP A 631 30.02 17.24 -5.40
CA TRP A 631 29.11 17.49 -4.29
C TRP A 631 29.59 16.90 -2.98
N ARG A 632 30.27 15.74 -2.98
CA ARG A 632 30.90 15.19 -1.77
C ARG A 632 31.90 16.18 -1.17
N THR A 633 32.62 16.93 -1.99
CA THR A 633 33.59 17.94 -1.51
C THR A 633 32.88 19.13 -0.86
N ILE A 634 31.65 19.44 -1.28
CA ILE A 634 30.79 20.48 -0.69
C ILE A 634 30.12 19.98 0.59
N VAL A 635 29.68 18.72 0.60
CA VAL A 635 28.94 18.11 1.73
C VAL A 635 29.84 17.74 2.90
N SER A 636 31.05 17.23 2.63
CA SER A 636 31.93 16.64 3.66
C SER A 636 32.24 17.56 4.85
N PRO A 637 32.46 18.89 4.69
CA PRO A 637 32.68 19.81 5.81
C PRO A 637 31.47 19.98 6.74
N HIS A 638 30.28 19.54 6.33
CA HIS A 638 29.03 19.67 7.08
C HIS A 638 28.61 18.36 7.78
N LEU A 639 29.37 17.27 7.60
CA LEU A 639 29.07 15.99 8.23
C LEU A 639 29.59 15.95 9.67
N GLY A 640 28.77 15.44 10.58
CA GLY A 640 29.16 15.11 11.95
C GLY A 640 29.46 13.62 12.12
N THR A 641 29.84 13.24 13.33
CA THR A 641 29.94 11.83 13.76
C THR A 641 28.97 11.59 14.91
N ILE A 642 28.06 10.64 14.74
CA ILE A 642 27.10 10.16 15.76
C ILE A 642 27.30 8.66 15.89
N ASP A 643 27.47 8.15 17.12
CA ASP A 643 27.69 6.72 17.40
C ASP A 643 28.78 6.07 16.52
N GLU A 644 29.93 6.77 16.39
CA GLU A 644 31.09 6.35 15.58
C GLU A 644 30.86 6.28 14.06
N VAL A 645 29.69 6.70 13.56
CA VAL A 645 29.37 6.75 12.13
C VAL A 645 29.22 8.19 11.65
N GLN A 646 29.61 8.45 10.40
CA GLN A 646 29.30 9.74 9.77
C GLN A 646 27.79 9.92 9.66
N ALA A 647 27.27 11.07 10.05
CA ALA A 647 25.84 11.36 10.03
C ALA A 647 25.52 12.52 9.08
N PRO A 648 24.74 12.29 8.01
CA PRO A 648 24.30 11.00 7.48
C PRO A 648 25.45 10.21 6.83
N ASP A 649 25.33 8.87 6.76
CA ASP A 649 26.33 8.00 6.16
C ASP A 649 26.38 8.14 4.62
N ALA A 650 27.33 7.47 3.98
CA ALA A 650 27.54 7.61 2.54
C ALA A 650 26.36 7.10 1.68
N ASN A 651 25.62 6.10 2.14
CA ASN A 651 24.45 5.58 1.43
C ASN A 651 23.23 6.49 1.60
N ASP A 652 23.02 7.01 2.80
CA ASP A 652 21.97 7.98 3.10
C ASP A 652 22.20 9.28 2.30
N GLN A 653 23.44 9.76 2.21
CA GLN A 653 23.82 10.86 1.32
C GLN A 653 23.49 10.54 -0.15
N PHE A 654 23.73 9.31 -0.61
CA PHE A 654 23.45 8.89 -1.98
C PHE A 654 21.95 8.86 -2.30
N ILE A 655 21.13 8.40 -1.37
CA ILE A 655 19.66 8.43 -1.44
C ILE A 655 19.19 9.89 -1.49
N MET A 656 19.68 10.71 -0.56
CA MET A 656 19.34 12.13 -0.43
C MET A 656 19.58 12.90 -1.74
N LEU A 657 20.75 12.73 -2.36
CA LEU A 657 21.11 13.43 -3.61
C LEU A 657 20.28 12.97 -4.80
N GLN A 658 19.96 11.68 -4.91
CA GLN A 658 19.04 11.21 -5.94
C GLN A 658 17.62 11.73 -5.71
N ALA A 659 17.12 11.68 -4.48
CA ALA A 659 15.78 12.19 -4.16
C ALA A 659 15.65 13.66 -4.53
N LEU A 660 16.64 14.51 -4.18
CA LEU A 660 16.72 15.90 -4.63
C LEU A 660 16.63 16.04 -6.16
N LEU A 661 17.36 15.22 -6.92
CA LEU A 661 17.33 15.26 -8.38
C LEU A 661 15.97 14.85 -8.98
N GLY A 662 15.33 13.83 -8.39
CA GLY A 662 14.04 13.34 -8.84
C GLY A 662 12.93 14.37 -8.60
N SER A 663 12.84 14.89 -7.39
CA SER A 663 11.74 15.75 -6.93
C SER A 663 11.96 17.25 -7.10
N TRP A 664 13.14 17.70 -7.60
CA TRP A 664 13.45 19.13 -7.74
C TRP A 664 12.34 19.89 -8.51
N PRO A 665 11.69 20.90 -7.93
CA PRO A 665 10.55 21.56 -8.57
C PRO A 665 10.92 22.21 -9.92
N THR A 666 10.00 22.15 -10.88
CA THR A 666 10.20 22.71 -12.23
C THR A 666 10.43 24.21 -12.23
N GLU A 667 9.74 24.92 -11.34
CA GLU A 667 9.80 26.35 -11.08
C GLU A 667 11.15 26.78 -10.48
N LEU A 668 11.88 25.84 -9.84
CA LEU A 668 13.20 26.09 -9.26
C LEU A 668 14.37 25.74 -10.21
N LEU A 669 14.10 25.41 -11.48
CA LEU A 669 15.14 25.03 -12.45
C LEU A 669 15.98 26.23 -12.94
N ASP A 670 15.41 27.44 -13.02
CA ASP A 670 16.03 28.66 -13.57
C ASP A 670 15.87 29.85 -12.60
N GLY A 671 16.70 30.90 -12.72
CA GLY A 671 16.52 32.21 -12.02
C GLY A 671 17.09 32.37 -10.61
N GLU A 672 17.01 33.61 -10.09
CA GLU A 672 17.06 33.91 -8.64
C GLU A 672 15.92 33.12 -8.01
N SER A 673 16.25 32.17 -7.13
CA SER A 673 15.26 31.25 -6.58
C SER A 673 14.17 32.05 -5.87
N ASP A 674 12.90 31.73 -6.11
CA ASP A 674 11.86 32.04 -5.14
C ASP A 674 12.29 31.40 -3.82
N ALA A 675 12.78 32.23 -2.91
CA ALA A 675 13.35 31.79 -1.64
C ALA A 675 12.31 31.03 -0.83
N GLN A 676 11.03 31.41 -0.93
CA GLN A 676 9.94 30.75 -0.24
C GLN A 676 9.67 29.36 -0.82
N ALA A 677 9.65 29.21 -2.14
CA ALA A 677 9.47 27.91 -2.79
C ALA A 677 10.64 26.96 -2.50
N ALA A 678 11.88 27.47 -2.45
CA ALA A 678 13.06 26.67 -2.08
C ALA A 678 12.98 26.20 -0.61
N VAL A 679 12.58 27.07 0.31
CA VAL A 679 12.39 26.73 1.74
C VAL A 679 11.27 25.69 1.90
N ALA A 680 10.12 25.87 1.23
CA ALA A 680 9.01 24.93 1.28
C ALA A 680 9.41 23.55 0.73
N PHE A 681 10.22 23.51 -0.34
CA PHE A 681 10.78 22.27 -0.86
C PHE A 681 11.76 21.62 0.11
N GLY A 682 12.65 22.40 0.75
CA GLY A 682 13.55 21.91 1.80
C GLY A 682 12.81 21.20 2.93
N ALA A 683 11.72 21.80 3.44
CA ALA A 683 10.88 21.20 4.47
C ALA A 683 10.25 19.86 4.04
N ARG A 684 9.76 19.76 2.79
CA ARG A 684 9.26 18.48 2.23
C ARG A 684 10.35 17.41 2.20
N MET A 685 11.56 17.80 1.83
CA MET A 685 12.71 16.90 1.77
C MET A 685 13.17 16.43 3.15
N GLU A 686 13.08 17.27 4.19
CA GLU A 686 13.37 16.88 5.59
C GLU A 686 12.40 15.77 6.06
N VAL A 687 11.10 15.93 5.80
CA VAL A 687 10.07 14.91 6.14
C VAL A 687 10.37 13.58 5.43
N PHE A 688 10.64 13.64 4.12
CA PHE A 688 11.03 12.46 3.35
C PHE A 688 12.28 11.79 3.92
N LEU A 689 13.31 12.58 4.26
CA LEU A 689 14.58 12.05 4.74
C LEU A 689 14.40 11.29 6.05
N VAL A 690 13.69 11.85 7.02
CA VAL A 690 13.40 11.14 8.28
C VAL A 690 12.67 9.82 8.02
N LYS A 691 11.65 9.82 7.15
CA LYS A 691 10.94 8.58 6.76
C LYS A 691 11.91 7.57 6.12
N ALA A 692 12.72 7.99 5.15
CA ALA A 692 13.67 7.12 4.46
C ALA A 692 14.70 6.49 5.42
N LEU A 693 15.22 7.27 6.38
CA LEU A 693 16.16 6.80 7.40
C LEU A 693 15.50 5.77 8.34
N ARG A 694 14.28 6.04 8.79
CA ARG A 694 13.52 5.13 9.66
C ARG A 694 13.11 3.84 8.94
N GLU A 695 12.79 3.92 7.65
CA GLU A 695 12.53 2.73 6.83
C GLU A 695 13.80 1.90 6.60
N ALA A 696 14.96 2.54 6.45
CA ALA A 696 16.23 1.84 6.35
C ALA A 696 16.55 1.03 7.61
N LYS A 697 16.13 1.44 8.81
CA LYS A 697 16.34 0.69 10.07
C LYS A 697 17.82 0.35 10.33
N ILE A 698 18.74 1.26 9.95
CA ILE A 698 20.19 1.10 10.17
C ILE A 698 20.63 1.95 11.37
N HIS A 699 20.46 3.27 11.27
CA HIS A 699 20.90 4.23 12.30
C HIS A 699 19.74 4.79 13.14
N THR A 700 18.52 4.69 12.62
CA THR A 700 17.28 5.09 13.30
C THR A 700 16.13 4.20 12.82
N SER A 701 15.04 4.13 13.58
CA SER A 701 13.84 3.36 13.24
C SER A 701 12.59 4.01 13.83
N TRP A 702 11.41 3.58 13.39
CA TRP A 702 10.15 3.98 14.01
C TRP A 702 10.04 3.53 15.49
N VAL A 703 10.69 2.43 15.86
CA VAL A 703 10.60 1.85 17.21
C VAL A 703 11.57 2.53 18.19
N ASN A 704 12.79 2.76 17.73
CA ASN A 704 13.88 3.41 18.46
C ASN A 704 14.47 4.52 17.57
N PRO A 705 13.88 5.73 17.60
CA PRO A 705 14.41 6.86 16.86
C PRO A 705 15.75 7.33 17.42
N SER A 706 16.73 7.58 16.56
CA SER A 706 17.96 8.31 16.90
C SER A 706 17.78 9.78 16.54
N GLU A 707 17.32 10.58 17.51
CA GLU A 707 17.06 12.01 17.33
C GLU A 707 18.32 12.77 16.87
N ALA A 708 19.50 12.38 17.37
CA ALA A 708 20.77 13.00 17.01
C ALA A 708 21.14 12.74 15.54
N TYR A 709 20.96 11.51 15.05
CA TYR A 709 21.24 11.18 13.65
C TYR A 709 20.23 11.84 12.70
N GLU A 710 18.94 11.82 13.06
CA GLU A 710 17.87 12.49 12.29
C GLU A 710 18.10 14.01 12.23
N ALA A 711 18.50 14.64 13.33
CA ALA A 711 18.82 16.06 13.38
C ALA A 711 20.04 16.41 12.49
N ALA A 712 21.10 15.59 12.51
CA ALA A 712 22.27 15.81 11.66
C ALA A 712 21.92 15.70 10.16
N ALA A 713 21.11 14.71 9.78
CA ALA A 713 20.67 14.51 8.41
C ALA A 713 19.75 15.64 7.91
N THR A 714 18.81 16.09 8.73
CA THR A 714 17.90 17.20 8.40
C THR A 714 18.62 18.55 8.36
N ASP A 715 19.60 18.81 9.25
CA ASP A 715 20.44 20.02 9.18
C ASP A 715 21.23 20.07 7.88
N LEU A 716 21.81 18.94 7.44
CA LEU A 716 22.47 18.86 6.15
C LEU A 716 21.49 19.17 5.00
N MET A 717 20.30 18.55 4.98
CA MET A 717 19.29 18.82 3.96
C MET A 717 18.93 20.30 3.88
N ARG A 718 18.75 20.96 5.03
CA ARG A 718 18.43 22.39 5.13
C ARG A 718 19.54 23.25 4.53
N ARG A 719 20.80 22.98 4.86
CA ARG A 719 21.96 23.70 4.28
C ARG A 719 22.07 23.52 2.77
N LEU A 720 21.80 22.31 2.28
CA LEU A 720 21.86 22.03 0.84
C LEU A 720 20.75 22.75 0.08
N THR A 721 19.55 22.86 0.66
CA THR A 721 18.38 23.48 0.03
C THR A 721 18.24 24.98 0.29
N GLU A 722 19.11 25.56 1.14
CA GLU A 722 19.15 27.00 1.41
C GLU A 722 19.32 27.80 0.11
N PRO A 723 18.54 28.89 -0.10
CA PRO A 723 18.68 29.76 -1.25
C PRO A 723 20.13 30.22 -1.43
N ASN A 724 20.66 30.10 -2.65
CA ASN A 724 22.03 30.49 -3.01
C ASN A 724 23.15 29.68 -2.32
N SER A 725 22.84 28.52 -1.72
CA SER A 725 23.89 27.63 -1.21
C SER A 725 24.88 27.26 -2.33
N ARG A 726 26.15 27.07 -1.96
CA ARG A 726 27.18 26.62 -2.91
C ARG A 726 26.77 25.32 -3.62
N PHE A 727 26.07 24.45 -2.91
CA PHE A 727 25.52 23.22 -3.48
C PHE A 727 24.51 23.51 -4.58
N LEU A 728 23.51 24.38 -4.36
CA LEU A 728 22.51 24.69 -5.39
C LEU A 728 23.11 25.32 -6.64
N CYS A 729 24.14 26.15 -6.50
CA CYS A 729 24.87 26.73 -7.63
C CYS A 729 25.46 25.64 -8.55
N ASP A 730 26.06 24.59 -7.97
CA ASP A 730 26.63 23.46 -8.71
C ASP A 730 25.57 22.42 -9.15
N PHE A 731 24.50 22.28 -8.38
CA PHE A 731 23.44 21.29 -8.57
C PHE A 731 22.47 21.66 -9.71
N LYS A 732 22.01 22.92 -9.74
CA LYS A 732 20.96 23.38 -10.69
C LYS A 732 21.28 23.10 -12.16
N PRO A 733 22.51 23.30 -12.68
CA PRO A 733 22.82 22.97 -14.07
C PRO A 733 22.67 21.47 -14.40
N PHE A 734 22.98 20.60 -13.45
CA PHE A 734 22.78 19.16 -13.62
C PHE A 734 21.29 18.79 -13.52
N ALA A 735 20.58 19.33 -12.53
CA ALA A 735 19.14 19.15 -12.37
C ALA A 735 18.33 19.62 -13.61
N ARG A 736 18.67 20.77 -14.20
CA ARG A 736 18.04 21.29 -15.44
C ARG A 736 18.17 20.32 -16.61
N ARG A 737 19.37 19.77 -16.81
CA ARG A 737 19.62 18.77 -17.85
C ARG A 737 18.80 17.52 -17.61
N LEU A 738 18.79 17.01 -16.37
CA LEU A 738 18.05 15.81 -16.01
C LEU A 738 16.53 16.01 -16.14
N ALA A 739 16.02 17.16 -15.72
CA ALA A 739 14.60 17.51 -15.82
C ALA A 739 14.13 17.57 -17.28
N THR A 740 14.94 18.13 -18.18
CA THR A 740 14.66 18.17 -19.63
C THR A 740 14.55 16.76 -20.22
N GLN A 741 15.47 15.87 -19.84
CA GLN A 741 15.47 14.49 -20.32
C GLN A 741 14.31 13.67 -19.73
N GLY A 742 14.09 13.82 -18.42
CA GLY A 742 12.99 13.19 -17.70
C GLY A 742 11.64 13.60 -18.26
N MET A 743 11.48 14.86 -18.68
CA MET A 743 10.28 15.35 -19.37
C MET A 743 9.98 14.55 -20.64
N LEU A 744 10.97 14.30 -21.51
CA LEU A 744 10.73 13.50 -22.72
C LEU A 744 10.42 12.04 -22.41
N THR A 745 11.08 11.46 -21.40
CA THR A 745 10.78 10.12 -20.90
C THR A 745 9.35 10.04 -20.34
N ALA A 746 8.89 11.08 -19.65
CA ALA A 746 7.53 11.19 -19.14
C ALA A 746 6.48 11.27 -20.25
N LEU A 747 6.77 11.99 -21.35
CA LEU A 747 5.91 12.00 -22.54
C LEU A 747 5.82 10.62 -23.19
N ALA A 748 6.96 9.94 -23.35
CA ALA A 748 7.00 8.56 -23.86
C ALA A 748 6.19 7.62 -22.96
N ARG A 749 6.36 7.72 -21.63
CA ARG A 749 5.56 6.96 -20.66
C ARG A 749 4.07 7.22 -20.81
N THR A 750 3.67 8.48 -20.93
CA THR A 750 2.25 8.87 -21.06
C THR A 750 1.61 8.23 -22.30
N VAL A 751 2.31 8.25 -23.44
CA VAL A 751 1.85 7.59 -24.66
C VAL A 751 1.76 6.08 -24.47
N LEU A 752 2.79 5.44 -23.92
CA LEU A 752 2.77 3.99 -23.66
C LEU A 752 1.59 3.62 -22.74
N LYS A 753 1.45 4.29 -21.59
CA LYS A 753 0.33 4.10 -20.67
C LYS A 753 -1.02 4.09 -21.39
N CYS A 754 -1.24 5.06 -22.28
CA CYS A 754 -2.54 5.25 -22.92
C CYS A 754 -2.76 4.41 -24.19
N THR A 755 -1.74 3.74 -24.72
CA THR A 755 -1.84 3.01 -26.02
C THR A 755 -1.55 1.52 -25.93
N LEU A 756 -0.95 1.07 -24.83
CA LEU A 756 -0.82 -0.36 -24.52
C LEU A 756 -2.19 -1.03 -24.28
N PRO A 757 -2.29 -2.37 -24.39
CA PRO A 757 -3.50 -3.12 -24.04
C PRO A 757 -3.81 -2.99 -22.55
N GLY A 758 -5.04 -2.64 -22.19
CA GLY A 758 -5.44 -2.39 -20.80
C GLY A 758 -6.10 -1.03 -20.57
N VAL A 759 -6.40 -0.77 -19.30
CA VAL A 759 -7.07 0.45 -18.84
C VAL A 759 -6.04 1.41 -18.23
N PRO A 760 -5.70 2.54 -18.87
CA PRO A 760 -4.79 3.52 -18.29
C PRO A 760 -5.40 4.14 -17.03
N ASP A 761 -4.61 4.18 -15.96
CA ASP A 761 -4.95 4.85 -14.71
C ASP A 761 -4.19 6.18 -14.56
N ILE A 762 -4.91 7.19 -14.10
CA ILE A 762 -4.39 8.54 -13.87
C ILE A 762 -4.55 8.84 -12.39
N TYR A 763 -3.44 8.89 -11.67
CA TYR A 763 -3.43 9.35 -10.29
C TYR A 763 -3.67 10.86 -10.23
N GLN A 764 -4.43 11.33 -9.25
CA GLN A 764 -4.83 12.74 -9.16
C GLN A 764 -3.64 13.70 -9.33
N GLY A 765 -3.77 14.62 -10.28
CA GLY A 765 -2.78 15.65 -10.58
C GLY A 765 -1.65 15.22 -11.53
N SER A 766 -1.51 13.92 -11.85
CA SER A 766 -0.43 13.37 -12.68
C SER A 766 -0.56 13.65 -14.18
N GLU A 767 -1.63 14.31 -14.62
CA GLU A 767 -1.71 14.94 -15.95
C GLU A 767 -0.73 16.11 -16.11
N PHE A 768 -0.24 16.69 -15.00
CA PHE A 768 0.92 17.57 -14.95
C PHE A 768 2.18 16.79 -14.50
N TRP A 769 3.29 17.48 -14.23
CA TRP A 769 4.51 16.84 -13.75
C TRP A 769 4.37 16.35 -12.30
N ASP A 770 4.29 15.04 -12.10
CA ASP A 770 4.25 14.44 -10.77
C ASP A 770 5.66 14.17 -10.26
N LEU A 771 6.14 15.09 -9.43
CA LEU A 771 7.45 15.09 -8.79
C LEU A 771 7.38 14.73 -7.31
N SER A 772 6.30 14.07 -6.90
CA SER A 772 6.06 13.73 -5.50
C SER A 772 7.07 12.68 -5.00
N LEU A 773 7.28 12.68 -3.68
CA LEU A 773 7.99 11.63 -2.96
C LEU A 773 6.97 10.61 -2.43
N VAL A 774 7.43 9.66 -1.61
CA VAL A 774 6.56 8.68 -0.96
C VAL A 774 5.53 9.38 -0.06
N ASP A 775 4.38 8.73 0.17
CA ASP A 775 3.37 9.10 1.18
C ASP A 775 4.02 9.65 2.47
N PRO A 776 3.54 10.79 3.02
CA PRO A 776 2.36 11.56 2.60
C PRO A 776 2.59 12.59 1.49
N ASP A 777 3.79 12.69 0.90
CA ASP A 777 4.07 13.75 -0.09
C ASP A 777 3.29 13.57 -1.42
N ASN A 778 2.96 12.33 -1.79
CA ASN A 778 2.10 11.99 -2.94
C ASN A 778 0.60 12.16 -2.64
N ARG A 779 0.21 12.65 -1.45
CA ARG A 779 -1.19 12.93 -1.07
C ARG A 779 -1.48 14.42 -0.93
N ARG A 780 -0.56 15.28 -1.37
CA ARG A 780 -0.75 16.74 -1.37
C ARG A 780 -1.97 17.13 -2.22
N PRO A 781 -2.65 18.23 -1.87
CA PRO A 781 -3.80 18.73 -2.63
C PRO A 781 -3.47 19.02 -4.10
N VAL A 782 -4.46 18.87 -4.96
CA VAL A 782 -4.37 19.11 -6.41
C VAL A 782 -5.12 20.38 -6.76
N ASP A 783 -4.44 21.31 -7.45
CA ASP A 783 -5.08 22.51 -7.98
C ASP A 783 -5.80 22.20 -9.30
N TYR A 784 -7.10 21.93 -9.22
CA TYR A 784 -7.96 21.64 -10.36
C TYR A 784 -8.37 22.88 -11.16
N VAL A 785 -8.34 24.06 -10.55
CA VAL A 785 -8.70 25.32 -11.23
C VAL A 785 -7.68 25.62 -12.34
N VAL A 786 -6.39 25.57 -12.00
CA VAL A 786 -5.31 25.78 -12.98
C VAL A 786 -5.35 24.72 -14.09
N ARG A 787 -5.67 23.47 -13.73
CA ARG A 787 -5.76 22.36 -14.68
C ARG A 787 -6.93 22.49 -15.65
N SER A 788 -8.09 22.95 -15.17
CA SER A 788 -9.25 23.22 -16.02
C SER A 788 -8.94 24.34 -17.02
N GLN A 789 -8.38 25.45 -16.53
CA GLN A 789 -7.98 26.58 -17.37
C GLN A 789 -6.94 26.19 -18.43
N ALA A 790 -5.98 25.33 -18.08
CA ALA A 790 -4.98 24.83 -19.02
C ALA A 790 -5.59 23.96 -20.12
N LEU A 791 -6.63 23.17 -19.80
CA LEU A 791 -7.29 22.27 -20.72
C LEU A 791 -8.19 23.00 -21.73
N GLU A 792 -8.77 24.13 -21.33
CA GLU A 792 -9.60 25.01 -22.19
C GLU A 792 -8.78 25.74 -23.27
N GLN A 793 -7.50 26.01 -23.01
CA GLN A 793 -6.64 26.72 -23.96
C GLN A 793 -6.20 25.80 -25.10
N ASP A 794 -6.51 26.14 -26.35
CA ASP A 794 -6.05 25.38 -27.53
C ASP A 794 -4.72 25.90 -28.11
N GLU A 795 -3.61 25.66 -27.41
CA GLU A 795 -2.27 26.00 -27.91
C GLU A 795 -1.59 24.84 -28.70
N PRO A 796 -0.89 25.13 -29.82
CA PRO A 796 -0.06 24.16 -30.53
C PRO A 796 1.06 23.51 -29.68
N ALA A 797 1.36 22.25 -29.98
CA ALA A 797 2.32 21.43 -29.21
C ALA A 797 3.76 21.99 -29.18
N ASP A 798 4.20 22.67 -30.23
CA ASP A 798 5.54 23.28 -30.31
C ASP A 798 5.70 24.47 -29.35
N ARG A 799 4.65 25.29 -29.20
CA ARG A 799 4.61 26.36 -28.20
C ARG A 799 4.52 25.80 -26.78
N LEU A 800 3.69 24.78 -26.56
CA LEU A 800 3.61 24.08 -25.28
C LEU A 800 4.96 23.44 -24.90
N LEU A 801 5.69 22.88 -25.87
CA LEU A 801 7.04 22.35 -25.67
C LEU A 801 8.04 23.44 -25.25
N ALA A 802 7.97 24.64 -25.83
CA ALA A 802 8.82 25.75 -25.43
C ALA A 802 8.59 26.17 -23.96
N ARG A 803 7.37 25.98 -23.43
CA ARG A 803 7.00 26.22 -22.02
C ARG A 803 6.68 24.94 -21.24
N TRP A 804 7.37 23.83 -21.56
CA TRP A 804 7.06 22.49 -21.05
C TRP A 804 6.96 22.40 -19.53
N ARG A 805 7.70 23.24 -18.78
CA ARG A 805 7.72 23.27 -17.31
C ARG A 805 6.34 23.44 -16.67
N SER A 806 5.38 24.03 -17.39
CA SER A 806 3.98 24.18 -16.95
C SER A 806 3.23 22.86 -16.76
N GLY A 807 3.63 21.79 -17.44
CA GLY A 807 2.88 20.52 -17.46
C GLY A 807 1.75 20.48 -18.48
N HIS A 808 1.38 21.62 -19.07
CA HIS A 808 0.27 21.72 -20.03
C HIS A 808 0.47 20.83 -21.27
N LEU A 809 1.72 20.66 -21.72
CA LEU A 809 2.03 19.75 -22.83
C LEU A 809 1.62 18.30 -22.52
N LYS A 810 1.95 17.82 -21.31
CA LYS A 810 1.62 16.45 -20.89
C LYS A 810 0.11 16.27 -20.77
N GLN A 811 -0.57 17.23 -20.14
CA GLN A 811 -2.04 17.24 -20.03
C GLN A 811 -2.70 17.22 -21.41
N ARG A 812 -2.21 18.02 -22.36
CA ARG A 812 -2.74 18.05 -23.73
C ARG A 812 -2.58 16.71 -24.44
N ILE A 813 -1.39 16.12 -24.37
CA ILE A 813 -1.12 14.81 -24.99
C ILE A 813 -2.05 13.74 -24.40
N LEU A 814 -2.19 13.72 -23.06
CA LEU A 814 -3.10 12.83 -22.36
C LEU A 814 -4.54 13.02 -22.85
N ALA A 815 -5.06 14.24 -22.83
CA ALA A 815 -6.44 14.55 -23.23
C ALA A 815 -6.73 14.15 -24.69
N ARG A 816 -5.80 14.42 -25.61
CA ARG A 816 -5.97 14.05 -27.03
C ARG A 816 -6.00 12.54 -27.24
N ILE A 817 -5.15 11.79 -26.55
CA ILE A 817 -5.16 10.31 -26.63
C ILE A 817 -6.42 9.75 -25.95
N LEU A 818 -6.84 10.29 -24.81
CA LEU A 818 -8.08 9.88 -24.14
C LEU A 818 -9.32 10.17 -25.00
N SER A 819 -9.34 11.29 -25.73
CA SER A 819 -10.37 11.58 -26.72
C SER A 819 -10.37 10.58 -27.88
N ASP A 820 -9.20 10.20 -28.43
CA ASP A 820 -9.13 9.15 -29.46
C ASP A 820 -9.59 7.79 -28.91
N ARG A 821 -9.23 7.46 -27.65
CA ARG A 821 -9.74 6.27 -26.95
C ARG A 821 -11.26 6.28 -26.78
N ALA A 822 -11.85 7.45 -26.53
CA ALA A 822 -13.28 7.60 -26.43
C ALA A 822 -13.98 7.37 -27.78
N ALA A 823 -13.39 7.87 -28.87
CA ALA A 823 -13.92 7.73 -30.23
C ALA A 823 -13.74 6.31 -30.81
N ALA A 824 -12.68 5.60 -30.43
CA ALA A 824 -12.31 4.28 -30.93
C ALA A 824 -12.24 3.22 -29.82
N SER A 825 -13.25 3.17 -28.94
CA SER A 825 -13.20 2.37 -27.71
C SER A 825 -12.94 0.87 -27.96
N ALA A 826 -13.53 0.30 -29.01
CA ALA A 826 -13.34 -1.10 -29.39
C ALA A 826 -11.88 -1.40 -29.76
N LEU A 827 -11.21 -0.50 -30.50
CA LEU A 827 -9.80 -0.67 -30.85
C LEU A 827 -8.91 -0.79 -29.60
N TYR A 828 -9.14 0.04 -28.59
CA TYR A 828 -8.29 0.03 -27.41
C TYR A 828 -8.59 -1.11 -26.45
N ALA A 829 -9.86 -1.50 -26.34
CA ALA A 829 -10.31 -2.61 -25.49
C ALA A 829 -9.95 -3.98 -26.07
N GLU A 830 -10.09 -4.17 -27.38
CA GLU A 830 -10.03 -5.49 -28.03
C GLU A 830 -8.88 -5.61 -29.04
N GLY A 831 -8.26 -4.51 -29.45
CA GLY A 831 -7.27 -4.55 -30.52
C GLY A 831 -6.01 -5.33 -30.16
N ASP A 832 -5.53 -6.11 -31.11
CA ASP A 832 -4.30 -6.90 -31.04
C ASP A 832 -3.06 -6.04 -30.79
N TYR A 833 -1.93 -6.67 -30.49
CA TYR A 833 -0.65 -5.99 -30.31
C TYR A 833 0.43 -6.58 -31.24
N HIS A 834 0.96 -5.75 -32.15
CA HIS A 834 2.04 -6.14 -33.05
C HIS A 834 3.24 -5.21 -32.92
N PRO A 835 4.43 -5.70 -32.53
CA PRO A 835 5.66 -4.91 -32.54
C PRO A 835 5.97 -4.37 -33.95
N LEU A 836 6.53 -3.17 -34.03
CA LEU A 836 7.01 -2.59 -35.28
C LEU A 836 8.48 -2.21 -35.15
N ASP A 837 9.34 -2.96 -35.84
CA ASP A 837 10.78 -2.72 -35.82
C ASP A 837 11.15 -1.57 -36.73
N ALA A 838 11.82 -0.56 -36.17
CA ALA A 838 12.46 0.48 -36.98
C ALA A 838 13.63 -0.13 -37.78
N SER A 839 13.97 0.49 -38.91
CA SER A 839 15.13 0.13 -39.73
C SER A 839 16.13 1.29 -39.79
N GLY A 840 17.43 1.00 -39.89
CA GLY A 840 18.49 2.01 -40.02
C GLY A 840 19.39 2.16 -38.78
N PRO A 841 20.15 3.26 -38.65
CA PRO A 841 21.22 3.37 -37.65
C PRO A 841 20.78 3.71 -36.22
N LYS A 842 19.55 4.20 -35.99
CA LYS A 842 19.07 4.66 -34.67
C LYS A 842 17.86 3.87 -34.15
N THR A 843 17.76 2.59 -34.49
CA THR A 843 16.63 1.73 -34.13
C THR A 843 16.50 1.52 -32.62
N CYS A 844 17.61 1.44 -31.88
CA CYS A 844 17.61 1.30 -30.42
C CYS A 844 16.95 2.48 -29.67
N HIS A 845 16.77 3.62 -30.34
CA HIS A 845 16.12 4.82 -29.82
C HIS A 845 14.61 4.89 -30.12
N VAL A 846 14.05 3.91 -30.84
CA VAL A 846 12.64 3.89 -31.22
C VAL A 846 11.99 2.65 -30.64
N LEU A 847 10.85 2.82 -29.98
CA LEU A 847 9.97 1.73 -29.56
C LEU A 847 8.61 1.97 -30.23
N ALA A 848 8.16 1.03 -31.05
CA ALA A 848 6.92 1.19 -31.81
C ALA A 848 6.11 -0.11 -31.90
N PHE A 849 4.80 0.05 -32.01
CA PHE A 849 3.86 -1.05 -32.18
C PHE A 849 2.58 -0.58 -32.86
N ARG A 850 1.85 -1.55 -33.41
CA ARG A 850 0.53 -1.40 -34.02
C ARG A 850 -0.53 -2.07 -33.14
N ARG A 851 -1.66 -1.38 -32.95
CA ARG A 851 -2.92 -1.95 -32.45
C ARG A 851 -3.92 -2.04 -33.60
N SER A 852 -4.69 -3.13 -33.69
CA SER A 852 -5.75 -3.28 -34.70
C SER A 852 -6.82 -4.25 -34.21
N ASN A 853 -8.09 -3.95 -34.50
CA ASN A 853 -9.22 -4.87 -34.32
C ASN A 853 -9.81 -5.31 -35.68
N GLY A 854 -9.04 -5.18 -36.76
CA GLY A 854 -9.47 -5.49 -38.13
C GLY A 854 -10.21 -4.35 -38.86
N GLN A 855 -10.95 -3.50 -38.13
CA GLN A 855 -11.65 -2.33 -38.70
C GLN A 855 -10.85 -1.05 -38.54
N GLU A 856 -10.25 -0.86 -37.37
CA GLU A 856 -9.51 0.32 -37.01
C GLU A 856 -8.05 -0.04 -36.73
N THR A 857 -7.14 0.92 -36.89
CA THR A 857 -5.71 0.71 -36.63
C THR A 857 -5.07 1.92 -35.98
N LEU A 858 -4.17 1.68 -35.04
CA LEU A 858 -3.34 2.70 -34.40
C LEU A 858 -1.88 2.28 -34.45
N ILE A 859 -0.98 3.23 -34.70
CA ILE A 859 0.46 3.03 -34.54
C ILE A 859 0.95 3.97 -33.45
N ALA A 860 1.52 3.43 -32.39
CA ALA A 860 2.22 4.20 -31.37
C ALA A 860 3.73 4.05 -31.56
N ALA A 861 4.45 5.17 -31.53
CA ALA A 861 5.89 5.21 -31.59
C ALA A 861 6.44 6.22 -30.58
N VAL A 862 7.33 5.78 -29.70
CA VAL A 862 7.99 6.64 -28.72
C VAL A 862 9.50 6.56 -28.86
N CYS A 863 10.17 7.67 -28.58
CA CYS A 863 11.63 7.66 -28.50
C CYS A 863 12.11 7.28 -27.10
N ARG A 864 13.24 6.58 -27.04
CA ARG A 864 13.95 6.25 -25.81
C ARG A 864 15.43 6.64 -25.93
N LEU A 865 16.08 6.76 -24.78
CA LEU A 865 17.52 6.99 -24.69
C LEU A 865 18.03 8.25 -25.42
N LEU A 866 17.26 9.34 -25.40
CA LEU A 866 17.59 10.59 -26.09
C LEU A 866 18.57 11.49 -25.34
N GLY A 867 19.01 11.08 -24.14
CA GLY A 867 19.71 11.93 -23.20
C GLY A 867 21.02 12.50 -23.75
N GLN A 868 21.80 11.71 -24.48
CA GLN A 868 23.05 12.19 -25.10
C GLN A 868 22.83 13.05 -26.36
N VAL A 869 21.58 13.17 -26.82
CA VAL A 869 21.21 13.84 -28.08
C VAL A 869 20.58 15.21 -27.82
N ILE A 870 19.82 15.33 -26.74
CA ILE A 870 19.08 16.53 -26.35
C ILE A 870 19.87 17.36 -25.31
N SER A 871 19.68 18.67 -25.37
CA SER A 871 20.20 19.63 -24.38
C SER A 871 19.06 20.47 -23.81
N ALA A 872 19.33 21.20 -22.72
CA ALA A 872 18.33 22.10 -22.11
C ALA A 872 17.80 23.15 -23.11
N ASP A 873 18.63 23.56 -24.07
CA ASP A 873 18.30 24.59 -25.07
C ASP A 873 17.73 24.00 -26.38
N LYS A 874 17.75 22.67 -26.55
CA LYS A 874 17.27 21.95 -27.74
C LYS A 874 16.49 20.72 -27.33
N LEU A 875 15.17 20.91 -27.20
CA LEU A 875 14.22 19.93 -26.66
C LEU A 875 13.81 18.83 -27.66
N SER A 876 14.13 18.99 -28.94
CA SER A 876 13.87 17.99 -29.98
C SER A 876 15.16 17.43 -30.57
N PRO A 877 15.27 16.12 -30.84
CA PRO A 877 16.44 15.53 -31.47
C PRO A 877 16.71 16.19 -32.85
N PRO A 878 17.97 16.57 -33.16
CA PRO A 878 18.29 17.14 -34.47
C PRO A 878 17.93 16.18 -35.60
N ARG A 879 17.41 16.67 -36.73
CA ARG A 879 17.08 15.82 -37.89
C ARG A 879 18.24 14.93 -38.35
N ALA A 880 19.48 15.42 -38.23
CA ALA A 880 20.70 14.69 -38.58
C ALA A 880 20.94 13.47 -37.68
N PHE A 881 20.51 13.49 -36.41
CA PHE A 881 20.68 12.37 -35.47
C PHE A 881 20.05 11.09 -36.01
N TRP A 882 18.83 11.20 -36.55
CA TRP A 882 18.06 10.07 -37.07
C TRP A 882 18.67 9.43 -38.32
N GLY A 883 19.51 10.14 -39.09
CA GLY A 883 20.10 9.62 -40.32
C GLY A 883 19.08 9.05 -41.30
N ALA A 884 19.28 7.80 -41.70
CA ALA A 884 18.39 7.02 -42.57
C ALA A 884 17.36 6.16 -41.81
N THR A 885 17.13 6.42 -40.52
CA THR A 885 16.22 5.61 -39.70
C THR A 885 14.77 5.79 -40.14
N THR A 886 14.05 4.70 -40.34
CA THR A 886 12.65 4.65 -40.79
C THR A 886 11.80 3.74 -39.91
N LEU A 887 10.49 3.99 -39.89
CA LEU A 887 9.48 3.10 -39.29
C LEU A 887 8.57 2.51 -40.39
N PRO A 888 8.14 1.25 -40.27
CA PRO A 888 7.25 0.60 -41.23
C PRO A 888 5.79 1.08 -41.05
N VAL A 889 5.52 2.32 -41.44
CA VAL A 889 4.16 2.89 -41.48
C VAL A 889 3.50 2.46 -42.80
N PRO A 890 2.31 1.82 -42.79
CA PRO A 890 1.65 1.38 -44.02
C PRO A 890 1.26 2.55 -44.94
N ALA A 891 1.22 2.29 -46.24
CA ALA A 891 0.84 3.29 -47.25
C ALA A 891 -0.53 3.93 -46.95
N GLY A 892 -0.64 5.24 -47.12
CA GLY A 892 -1.87 5.99 -46.89
C GLY A 892 -1.63 7.35 -46.22
N ARG A 893 -2.75 7.99 -45.85
CA ARG A 893 -2.77 9.20 -45.04
C ARG A 893 -3.07 8.85 -43.59
N TRP A 894 -2.33 9.46 -42.69
CA TRP A 894 -2.41 9.23 -41.26
C TRP A 894 -2.52 10.57 -40.54
N ARG A 895 -3.39 10.68 -39.55
CA ARG A 895 -3.44 11.79 -38.61
C ARG A 895 -2.63 11.43 -37.38
N GLU A 896 -1.73 12.32 -36.98
CA GLU A 896 -1.01 12.20 -35.71
C GLU A 896 -1.87 12.81 -34.59
N VAL A 897 -2.30 11.99 -33.64
CA VAL A 897 -3.30 12.34 -32.61
C VAL A 897 -2.81 13.43 -31.66
N THR A 898 -1.51 13.48 -31.36
CA THR A 898 -0.98 14.41 -30.34
C THR A 898 -0.72 15.84 -30.86
N THR A 899 -0.56 16.01 -32.17
CA THR A 899 -0.21 17.26 -32.85
C THR A 899 -1.19 17.63 -33.97
N GLU A 900 -2.15 16.75 -34.28
CA GLU A 900 -3.17 16.88 -35.35
C GLU A 900 -2.61 17.01 -36.78
N ARG A 901 -1.30 16.86 -36.94
CA ARG A 901 -0.61 16.86 -38.23
C ARG A 901 -1.01 15.66 -39.08
N GLU A 902 -1.21 15.87 -40.37
CA GLU A 902 -1.29 14.78 -41.35
C GLU A 902 0.10 14.28 -41.80
N VAL A 903 0.19 12.98 -42.01
CA VAL A 903 1.36 12.22 -42.42
C VAL A 903 0.96 11.37 -43.62
N ALA A 904 1.55 11.62 -44.78
CA ALA A 904 1.40 10.78 -45.98
C ALA A 904 2.61 9.87 -46.16
N THR A 905 2.37 8.59 -46.47
CA THR A 905 3.42 7.59 -46.74
C THR A 905 3.01 6.66 -47.89
N ASP A 906 4.00 6.18 -48.63
CA ASP A 906 3.87 5.20 -49.70
C ASP A 906 4.09 3.75 -49.22
N GLY A 907 4.30 3.55 -47.91
CA GLY A 907 4.56 2.23 -47.31
C GLY A 907 6.01 1.74 -47.40
N SER A 908 6.92 2.48 -48.04
CA SER A 908 8.33 2.09 -48.20
C SER A 908 9.21 2.34 -46.95
N GLY A 909 8.61 2.85 -45.87
CA GLY A 909 9.28 3.21 -44.62
C GLY A 909 9.26 4.72 -44.38
N TYR A 910 8.60 5.16 -43.31
CA TYR A 910 8.44 6.58 -43.00
C TYR A 910 9.66 7.10 -42.20
N PRO A 911 10.33 8.19 -42.63
CA PRO A 911 11.54 8.68 -41.96
C PRO A 911 11.29 9.13 -40.51
N ALA A 912 12.06 8.61 -39.56
CA ALA A 912 11.98 9.00 -38.14
C ALA A 912 12.22 10.51 -37.94
N ARG A 913 13.11 11.12 -38.74
CA ARG A 913 13.35 12.57 -38.76
C ARG A 913 12.14 13.43 -39.14
N LYS A 914 11.18 12.85 -39.85
CA LYS A 914 9.90 13.50 -40.18
C LYS A 914 8.86 13.18 -39.11
N LEU A 915 8.79 11.93 -38.66
CA LEU A 915 7.86 11.49 -37.62
C LEU A 915 8.07 12.26 -36.31
N PHE A 916 9.31 12.38 -35.86
CA PHE A 916 9.66 13.05 -34.60
C PHE A 916 10.12 14.50 -34.79
N ALA A 917 9.61 15.19 -35.82
CA ALA A 917 10.03 16.54 -36.14
C ALA A 917 9.60 17.58 -35.08
N THR A 918 8.45 17.37 -34.44
CA THR A 918 7.90 18.26 -33.41
C THR A 918 8.15 17.67 -32.02
N LEU A 919 7.53 16.53 -31.74
CA LEU A 919 7.67 15.79 -30.48
C LEU A 919 8.37 14.45 -30.74
N PRO A 920 9.14 13.93 -29.77
CA PRO A 920 9.77 12.60 -29.85
C PRO A 920 8.82 11.45 -29.52
N ILE A 921 7.54 11.64 -29.84
CA ILE A 921 6.45 10.69 -29.70
C ILE A 921 5.51 10.87 -30.91
N ALA A 922 4.78 9.81 -31.26
CA ALA A 922 3.75 9.86 -32.28
C ALA A 922 2.69 8.79 -32.02
N VAL A 923 1.42 9.15 -32.20
CA VAL A 923 0.29 8.23 -32.24
C VAL A 923 -0.45 8.47 -33.54
N LEU A 924 -0.42 7.52 -34.47
CA LEU A 924 -0.96 7.65 -35.82
C LEU A 924 -2.27 6.87 -35.96
N ARG A 925 -3.27 7.51 -36.57
CA ARG A 925 -4.55 6.93 -36.97
C ARG A 925 -4.76 7.13 -38.47
N PRO A 926 -5.27 6.15 -39.23
CA PRO A 926 -5.59 6.36 -40.65
C PRO A 926 -6.59 7.50 -40.82
N VAL A 927 -6.39 8.33 -41.86
CA VAL A 927 -7.41 9.27 -42.31
C VAL A 927 -8.31 8.51 -43.27
N ILE A 928 -9.55 8.24 -42.84
CA ILE A 928 -10.58 7.57 -43.65
C ILE A 928 -11.07 8.53 -44.74
#